data_AF-A0A443IZJ3-F1
#
_entry.id   AF-A0A443IZJ3-F1
#
_cell.length_a   1.000
_cell.length_b   1.000
_cell.length_c   1.000
_cell.angle_alpha   90.00
_cell.angle_beta   90.00
_cell.angle_gamma   90.00
#
_symmetry.space_group_name_H-M   'P 1'
#
loop_
_entity.id
_entity.type
_entity.pdbx_description
1 polymer ?
#
loop_
_entity_poly.entity_id
_entity_poly.type
_entity_poly.pdbx_seq_one_letter_code
_entity_poly.pdbx_strand_id
1 'polypeptide(L)'
;MRIGGLASGMDIDQIVKDMMKAKRMPLDKMKQQKQILEWKRDDYRSINTMLLGFRDRLAQLKLTSNYRARMAASTDEAKVSATVTSGAAQASYSISEIKQLASAATKISGKLSDGNEKFNTSQKLIEREGISWEKGVVESKTLRTEGNSVSLGLNGDKLVEGTLSVKINGKSYDVVTEESDLASGKVLLADGKLTFTNEVASGSAVKVDYVLEEKTASFTVGEKQNMISLGKGSLLEEGFSVKVTIGEETENLVITKGPTNGIAELSNGWKVDLTSGNIMFDDKAPGEGAKVEVKFKQNYTDFTIGTHTSKGEVNERIFVTGNDTLDTVIRKVNESPAGVTMFYDSFSDSLTVTRKETGKFNESGNDINISGDFNNQVLKFNNEEKSGQNAKFTINGLETERQSNTFSMNGVTFTLKQTLKETDPPITVNVSNDSEGVLNTVKEFVDQYNKLIEDINKKLNEERNRKYLPLTDDEREELSDKQQEKWEELAKSGLLKGDPLLSGVLTNMRMDMSSSVETNGLYRQLAAIGITTTANYLDGGKLEINETKLKEAIEKDPEAVENLFRGTGTNDSERGVIHKLYDSVNQSITKIQDRAGRATSTNQQFALGRELISVDKNIDSFETRLKMQEDRLWRQFAAMEKAIQRANDQSLYLMQQFGGM
;
A
#
# COMPACT_ATOMS: atom_id res chain seq x y z
N MET A 1 5.27 -57.82 17.82
CA MET A 1 3.84 -58.08 17.59
C MET A 1 3.10 -57.72 18.86
N ARG A 2 2.12 -56.82 18.78
CA ARG A 2 1.17 -56.57 19.87
C ARG A 2 0.20 -57.75 19.85
N ILE A 3 0.26 -58.61 20.87
CA ILE A 3 -0.73 -59.66 21.04
C ILE A 3 -1.80 -58.99 21.92
N GLY A 4 -2.96 -58.73 21.34
CA GLY A 4 -4.12 -58.27 22.10
C GLY A 4 -4.73 -59.48 22.81
N GLY A 5 -5.32 -59.24 23.99
CA GLY A 5 -5.96 -60.08 25.02
C GLY A 5 -6.55 -61.48 24.71
N LEU A 6 -6.22 -62.13 23.60
CA LEU A 6 -6.93 -63.25 22.99
C LEU A 6 -6.82 -64.53 23.80
N ALA A 7 -5.79 -64.66 24.66
CA ALA A 7 -5.56 -65.86 25.46
C ALA A 7 -6.08 -65.77 26.90
N SER A 8 -6.17 -64.56 27.46
CA SER A 8 -6.58 -64.32 28.85
C SER A 8 -7.99 -63.72 28.96
N GLY A 9 -8.53 -63.16 27.88
CA GLY A 9 -9.77 -62.39 27.89
C GLY A 9 -9.66 -61.02 28.57
N MET A 10 -8.44 -60.57 28.92
CA MET A 10 -8.21 -59.28 29.56
C MET A 10 -8.05 -58.16 28.53
N ASP A 11 -8.65 -57.01 28.79
CA ASP A 11 -8.43 -55.79 28.01
C ASP A 11 -7.07 -55.16 28.37
N ILE A 12 -6.02 -55.72 27.79
CA ILE A 12 -4.63 -55.30 28.02
C ILE A 12 -4.41 -53.86 27.53
N ASP A 13 -5.09 -53.45 26.45
CA ASP A 13 -5.02 -52.08 25.93
C ASP A 13 -5.53 -51.08 26.98
N GLN A 14 -6.68 -51.33 27.58
CA GLN A 14 -7.25 -50.48 28.63
C GLN A 14 -6.40 -50.50 29.91
N ILE A 15 -5.89 -51.67 30.32
CA ILE A 15 -5.03 -51.79 31.52
C ILE A 15 -3.71 -51.04 31.35
N VAL A 16 -3.06 -51.16 30.19
CA VAL A 16 -1.83 -50.40 29.89
C VAL A 16 -2.14 -48.91 29.84
N LYS A 17 -3.25 -48.50 29.20
CA LYS A 17 -3.70 -47.11 29.15
C LYS A 17 -3.91 -46.52 30.55
N ASP A 18 -4.60 -47.24 31.44
CA ASP A 18 -4.86 -46.80 32.81
C ASP A 18 -3.59 -46.72 33.66
N MET A 19 -2.67 -47.69 33.52
CA MET A 19 -1.36 -47.62 34.17
C MET A 19 -0.51 -46.45 33.66
N MET A 20 -0.58 -46.17 32.36
CA MET A 20 0.13 -45.05 31.76
C MET A 20 -0.49 -43.70 32.15
N LYS A 21 -1.80 -43.63 32.41
CA LYS A 21 -2.50 -42.40 32.86
C LYS A 21 -1.89 -41.84 34.15
N ALA A 22 -1.72 -42.67 35.18
CA ALA A 22 -1.07 -42.24 36.42
C ALA A 22 0.40 -41.83 36.22
N LYS A 23 1.12 -42.49 35.30
CA LYS A 23 2.51 -42.18 34.96
C LYS A 23 2.65 -40.89 34.16
N ARG A 24 1.61 -40.46 33.43
CA ARG A 24 1.56 -39.23 32.62
C ARG A 24 1.35 -37.96 33.45
N MET A 25 0.83 -38.04 34.67
CA MET A 25 0.57 -36.84 35.50
C MET A 25 1.74 -35.82 35.60
N PRO A 26 3.03 -36.22 35.73
CA PRO A 26 4.13 -35.25 35.72
C PRO A 26 4.35 -34.59 34.35
N LEU A 27 4.08 -35.30 33.25
CA LEU A 27 4.09 -34.73 31.89
C LEU A 27 3.04 -33.65 31.77
N ASP A 28 1.81 -33.94 32.22
CA ASP A 28 0.68 -33.01 32.15
C ASP A 28 0.99 -31.73 32.94
N LYS A 29 1.58 -31.85 34.13
CA LYS A 29 2.05 -30.70 34.92
C LYS A 29 3.10 -29.86 34.17
N MET A 30 4.04 -30.50 33.45
CA MET A 30 5.04 -29.78 32.66
C MET A 30 4.42 -29.09 31.44
N LYS A 31 3.47 -29.74 30.74
CA LYS A 31 2.69 -29.15 29.65
C LYS A 31 1.87 -27.95 30.15
N GLN A 32 1.23 -28.07 31.31
CA GLN A 32 0.52 -26.97 31.97
C GLN A 32 1.47 -25.82 32.35
N GLN A 33 2.65 -26.13 32.89
CA GLN A 33 3.67 -25.11 33.19
C GLN A 33 4.13 -24.39 31.91
N LYS A 34 4.37 -25.12 30.82
CA LYS A 34 4.69 -24.54 29.50
C LYS A 34 3.60 -23.58 29.07
N GLN A 35 2.34 -24.02 29.12
CA GLN A 35 1.20 -23.21 28.70
C GLN A 35 1.07 -21.91 29.51
N ILE A 36 1.30 -21.97 30.83
CA ILE A 36 1.34 -20.79 31.71
C ILE A 36 2.45 -19.82 31.29
N LEU A 37 3.64 -20.33 30.96
CA LEU A 37 4.77 -19.50 30.52
C LEU A 37 4.49 -18.84 29.17
N GLU A 38 3.83 -19.54 28.24
CA GLU A 38 3.39 -18.99 26.96
C GLU A 38 2.37 -17.87 27.16
N TRP A 39 1.33 -18.10 27.97
CA TRP A 39 0.34 -17.06 28.26
C TRP A 39 0.94 -15.86 28.97
N LYS A 40 1.86 -16.08 29.92
CA LYS A 40 2.58 -14.99 30.59
C LYS A 40 3.43 -14.18 29.60
N ARG A 41 4.13 -14.85 28.68
CA ARG A 41 4.89 -14.20 27.60
C ARG A 41 3.96 -13.36 26.72
N ASP A 42 2.82 -13.90 26.33
CA ASP A 42 1.88 -13.23 25.42
C ASP A 42 1.22 -12.02 26.09
N ASP A 43 0.92 -12.11 27.39
CA ASP A 43 0.46 -10.96 28.19
C ASP A 43 1.51 -9.83 28.25
N TYR A 44 2.79 -10.14 28.49
CA TYR A 44 3.85 -9.13 28.41
C TYR A 44 3.97 -8.52 27.01
N ARG A 45 3.84 -9.33 25.96
CA ARG A 45 3.89 -8.85 24.57
C ARG A 45 2.72 -7.92 24.26
N SER A 46 1.53 -8.21 24.77
CA SER A 46 0.36 -7.32 24.65
C SER A 46 0.65 -5.95 25.27
N ILE A 47 1.21 -5.92 26.48
CA ILE A 47 1.60 -4.65 27.14
C ILE A 47 2.71 -3.93 26.35
N ASN A 48 3.70 -4.67 25.84
CA ASN A 48 4.74 -4.09 24.99
C ASN A 48 4.16 -3.41 23.74
N THR A 49 3.14 -4.00 23.12
CA THR A 49 2.42 -3.39 21.98
C THR A 49 1.70 -2.11 22.39
N MET A 50 1.03 -2.10 23.55
CA MET A 50 0.37 -0.88 24.07
C MET A 50 1.40 0.24 24.34
N LEU A 51 2.54 -0.10 24.95
CA LEU A 51 3.63 0.85 25.20
C LEU A 51 4.26 1.37 23.90
N LEU A 52 4.40 0.54 22.86
CA LEU A 52 4.87 0.97 21.55
C LEU A 52 3.92 1.99 20.91
N GLY A 53 2.61 1.74 20.94
CA GLY A 53 1.61 2.69 20.43
C GLY A 53 1.65 4.02 21.20
N PHE A 54 1.76 3.96 22.53
CA PHE A 54 1.89 5.16 23.37
C PHE A 54 3.20 5.92 23.09
N ARG A 55 4.33 5.22 22.95
CA ARG A 55 5.62 5.80 22.54
C ARG A 55 5.52 6.57 21.24
N ASP A 56 4.81 6.03 20.25
CA ASP A 56 4.65 6.68 18.94
C ASP A 56 3.84 7.97 19.06
N ARG A 57 2.80 8.02 19.91
CA ARG A 57 2.12 9.28 20.26
C ARG A 57 3.06 10.27 20.93
N LEU A 58 3.85 9.82 21.91
CA LEU A 58 4.82 10.68 22.59
C LEU A 58 5.83 11.26 21.60
N ALA A 59 6.23 10.52 20.57
CA ALA A 59 7.09 11.02 19.51
C ALA A 59 6.44 12.17 18.73
N GLN A 60 5.15 12.08 18.42
CA GLN A 60 4.41 13.18 17.77
C GLN A 60 4.33 14.41 18.68
N LEU A 61 4.07 14.21 19.98
CA LEU A 61 4.03 15.28 20.98
C LEU A 61 5.40 15.94 21.23
N LYS A 62 6.47 15.47 20.57
CA LYS A 62 7.78 16.14 20.49
C LYS A 62 7.88 17.18 19.38
N LEU A 63 6.78 17.57 18.74
CA LEU A 63 6.76 18.61 17.70
C LEU A 63 6.15 19.92 18.23
N THR A 64 6.80 21.05 17.95
CA THR A 64 6.31 22.40 18.29
C THR A 64 4.92 22.70 17.72
N SER A 65 4.60 22.15 16.54
CA SER A 65 3.32 22.36 15.86
C SER A 65 2.10 21.97 16.69
N ASN A 66 2.26 21.03 17.64
CA ASN A 66 1.19 20.57 18.52
C ASN A 66 0.87 21.54 19.67
N TYR A 67 1.75 22.51 19.93
CA TYR A 67 1.59 23.50 21.01
C TYR A 67 1.50 24.93 20.48
N ARG A 68 2.01 25.19 19.27
CA ARG A 68 1.91 26.48 18.57
C ARG A 68 0.97 26.40 17.37
N ALA A 69 -0.17 25.74 17.56
CA ALA A 69 -1.17 25.63 16.50
C ALA A 69 -1.75 27.02 16.17
N ARG A 70 -2.00 27.23 14.88
CA ARG A 70 -2.65 28.43 14.34
C ARG A 70 -4.00 28.01 13.77
N MET A 71 -4.98 28.88 13.88
CA MET A 71 -6.24 28.74 13.16
C MET A 71 -6.46 29.94 12.25
N ALA A 72 -7.20 29.72 11.16
CA ALA A 72 -7.78 30.79 10.37
C ALA A 72 -9.30 30.66 10.45
N ALA A 73 -9.97 31.78 10.72
CA ALA A 73 -11.42 31.88 10.73
C ALA A 73 -11.86 32.86 9.65
N SER A 74 -12.65 32.39 8.68
CA SER A 74 -13.31 33.25 7.71
C SER A 74 -14.67 33.71 8.23
N THR A 75 -15.03 34.96 7.94
CA THR A 75 -16.40 35.44 8.19
C THR A 75 -17.43 34.82 7.24
N ASP A 76 -16.99 34.22 6.13
CA ASP A 76 -17.85 33.48 5.18
C ASP A 76 -17.07 32.33 4.51
N GLU A 77 -17.05 31.17 5.17
CA GLU A 77 -16.38 29.94 4.69
C GLU A 77 -16.94 29.38 3.38
N ALA A 78 -18.17 29.76 2.99
CA ALA A 78 -18.80 29.30 1.75
C ALA A 78 -18.24 30.04 0.52
N LYS A 79 -17.80 31.29 0.70
CA LYS A 79 -17.19 32.11 -0.34
C LYS A 79 -15.66 32.06 -0.32
N VAL A 80 -15.05 32.17 0.86
CA VAL A 80 -13.60 32.05 1.04
C VAL A 80 -13.30 31.25 2.29
N SER A 81 -12.51 30.19 2.15
CA SER A 81 -11.92 29.49 3.29
C SER A 81 -10.42 29.71 3.35
N ALA A 82 -9.84 29.49 4.53
CA ALA A 82 -8.39 29.52 4.68
C ALA A 82 -7.89 28.43 5.62
N THR A 83 -6.68 27.96 5.35
CA THR A 83 -5.91 27.09 6.25
C THR A 83 -4.57 27.76 6.54
N VAL A 84 -3.95 27.42 7.67
CA VAL A 84 -2.72 28.07 8.13
C VAL A 84 -1.70 27.06 8.60
N THR A 85 -0.43 27.41 8.44
CA THR A 85 0.67 26.67 9.04
C THR A 85 0.94 27.20 10.46
N SER A 86 1.58 26.40 11.31
CA SER A 86 1.95 26.84 12.68
C SER A 86 2.89 28.05 12.71
N GLY A 87 3.61 28.31 11.61
CA GLY A 87 4.51 29.45 11.46
C GLY A 87 3.83 30.73 10.94
N ALA A 88 2.53 30.69 10.60
CA ALA A 88 1.81 31.87 10.14
C ALA A 88 1.80 32.95 11.25
N ALA A 89 2.04 34.19 10.85
CA ALA A 89 1.91 35.33 11.76
C ALA A 89 0.42 35.59 12.06
N GLN A 90 0.12 36.08 13.26
CA GLN A 90 -1.23 36.57 13.55
C GLN A 90 -1.51 37.80 12.69
N ALA A 91 -2.58 37.74 11.91
CA ALA A 91 -2.93 38.76 10.94
C ALA A 91 -4.42 38.68 10.58
N SER A 92 -4.95 39.77 10.04
CA SER A 92 -6.30 39.81 9.47
C SER A 92 -6.21 40.18 8.00
N TYR A 93 -6.84 39.39 7.14
CA TYR A 93 -6.91 39.63 5.70
C TYR A 93 -8.34 39.95 5.32
N SER A 94 -8.55 41.06 4.61
CA SER A 94 -9.86 41.50 4.11
C SER A 94 -9.92 41.30 2.61
N ILE A 95 -10.83 40.44 2.14
CA ILE A 95 -11.12 40.26 0.72
C ILE A 95 -12.40 41.02 0.41
N SER A 96 -12.27 42.13 -0.30
CA SER A 96 -13.39 43.04 -0.59
C SER A 96 -14.09 42.73 -1.91
N GLU A 97 -13.41 42.03 -2.82
CA GLU A 97 -13.98 41.70 -4.12
C GLU A 97 -13.32 40.44 -4.69
N ILE A 98 -14.12 39.59 -5.35
CA ILE A 98 -13.68 38.48 -6.18
C ILE A 98 -14.42 38.64 -7.51
N LYS A 99 -13.80 39.37 -8.44
CA LYS A 99 -14.36 39.69 -9.76
C LYS A 99 -14.64 38.42 -10.56
N GLN A 100 -13.73 37.45 -10.45
CA GLN A 100 -13.78 36.23 -11.23
C GLN A 100 -12.96 35.12 -10.56
N LEU A 101 -13.42 33.88 -10.67
CA LEU A 101 -12.65 32.70 -10.28
C LEU A 101 -11.77 32.22 -11.42
N ALA A 102 -10.68 31.53 -11.08
CA ALA A 102 -9.86 30.85 -12.06
C ALA A 102 -10.65 29.69 -12.68
N SER A 103 -10.53 29.54 -14.00
CA SER A 103 -11.12 28.43 -14.77
C SER A 103 -10.09 27.78 -15.67
N ALA A 104 -10.26 26.50 -15.96
CA ALA A 104 -9.42 25.78 -16.91
C ALA A 104 -9.86 26.05 -18.35
N ALA A 105 -8.90 25.99 -19.27
CA ALA A 105 -9.18 26.00 -20.71
C ALA A 105 -9.94 24.73 -21.10
N THR A 106 -10.92 24.85 -22.00
CA THR A 106 -11.74 23.73 -22.47
C THR A 106 -12.02 23.85 -23.96
N LYS A 107 -11.90 22.73 -24.67
CA LYS A 107 -12.26 22.60 -26.08
C LYS A 107 -13.29 21.49 -26.24
N ILE A 108 -14.34 21.74 -27.02
CA ILE A 108 -15.41 20.78 -27.29
C ILE A 108 -15.38 20.46 -28.79
N SER A 109 -15.42 19.19 -29.14
CA SER A 109 -15.45 18.76 -30.54
C SER A 109 -16.78 19.09 -31.23
N GLY A 110 -16.82 18.95 -32.55
CA GLY A 110 -18.08 18.77 -33.27
C GLY A 110 -18.76 17.43 -32.93
N LYS A 111 -19.90 17.16 -33.55
CA LYS A 111 -20.56 15.85 -33.48
C LYS A 111 -19.71 14.77 -34.16
N LEU A 112 -19.44 13.67 -33.48
CA LEU A 112 -18.57 12.61 -33.99
C LEU A 112 -19.24 11.74 -35.06
N SER A 113 -20.56 11.56 -34.98
CA SER A 113 -21.38 10.86 -35.97
C SER A 113 -21.95 11.83 -37.02
N ASP A 114 -22.03 11.36 -38.26
CA ASP A 114 -22.62 12.12 -39.39
C ASP A 114 -24.08 11.71 -39.66
N GLY A 115 -24.65 10.84 -38.82
CA GLY A 115 -26.01 10.28 -38.97
C GLY A 115 -26.81 10.28 -37.66
N ASN A 116 -27.88 9.48 -37.62
CA ASN A 116 -28.77 9.39 -36.45
C ASN A 116 -28.23 8.43 -35.37
N GLU A 117 -27.29 7.56 -35.71
CA GLU A 117 -26.66 6.64 -34.76
C GLU A 117 -25.46 7.30 -34.08
N LYS A 118 -25.42 7.18 -32.75
CA LYS A 118 -24.33 7.73 -31.92
C LYS A 118 -23.02 6.98 -32.15
N PHE A 119 -21.90 7.66 -31.89
CA PHE A 119 -20.60 7.02 -31.99
C PHE A 119 -20.48 5.85 -31.00
N ASN A 120 -20.17 4.64 -31.50
CA ASN A 120 -19.86 3.49 -30.67
C ASN A 120 -18.41 3.55 -30.16
N THR A 121 -18.22 4.00 -28.92
CA THR A 121 -16.87 4.25 -28.36
C THR A 121 -16.05 2.99 -28.13
N SER A 122 -16.72 1.83 -28.07
CA SER A 122 -16.13 0.51 -27.85
C SER A 122 -15.81 -0.25 -29.14
N GLN A 123 -16.24 0.26 -30.30
CA GLN A 123 -15.91 -0.33 -31.58
C GLN A 123 -14.43 -0.12 -31.90
N LYS A 124 -13.79 -1.14 -32.50
CA LYS A 124 -12.43 -1.01 -33.03
C LYS A 124 -12.42 -0.01 -34.18
N LEU A 125 -11.45 0.90 -34.16
CA LEU A 125 -11.38 1.97 -35.15
C LEU A 125 -11.14 1.46 -36.57
N ILE A 126 -10.51 0.29 -36.75
CA ILE A 126 -10.31 -0.32 -38.08
C ILE A 126 -11.62 -0.75 -38.75
N GLU A 127 -12.68 -0.98 -37.96
CA GLU A 127 -14.01 -1.33 -38.49
C GLU A 127 -14.78 -0.08 -38.97
N ARG A 128 -14.20 1.11 -38.79
CA ARG A 128 -14.80 2.38 -39.20
C ARG A 128 -14.19 2.88 -40.50
N GLU A 129 -15.04 3.31 -41.42
CA GLU A 129 -14.62 3.96 -42.66
C GLU A 129 -14.15 5.40 -42.42
N GLY A 130 -13.37 5.94 -43.35
CA GLY A 130 -12.94 7.35 -43.34
C GLY A 130 -11.71 7.67 -42.49
N ILE A 131 -11.08 6.67 -41.88
CA ILE A 131 -9.79 6.84 -41.18
C ILE A 131 -8.65 6.52 -42.16
N SER A 132 -7.72 7.47 -42.29
CA SER A 132 -6.46 7.24 -43.01
C SER A 132 -5.49 6.46 -42.14
N TRP A 133 -5.11 5.27 -42.59
CA TRP A 133 -4.17 4.39 -41.90
C TRP A 133 -2.80 4.39 -42.58
N GLU A 134 -1.77 4.64 -41.78
CA GLU A 134 -0.37 4.39 -42.12
C GLU A 134 0.02 2.94 -41.78
N LYS A 135 1.10 2.46 -42.40
CA LYS A 135 1.59 1.07 -42.25
C LYS A 135 2.89 1.04 -41.46
N GLY A 136 2.92 0.31 -40.34
CA GLY A 136 4.11 0.21 -39.49
C GLY A 136 3.82 -0.59 -38.22
N VAL A 137 4.68 -0.54 -37.21
CA VAL A 137 4.45 -1.18 -35.90
C VAL A 137 4.74 -0.19 -34.79
N VAL A 138 3.69 0.20 -34.05
CA VAL A 138 3.79 1.09 -32.89
C VAL A 138 4.39 0.30 -31.73
N GLU A 139 5.49 0.80 -31.18
CA GLU A 139 6.19 0.24 -30.03
C GLU A 139 6.27 1.27 -28.90
N SER A 140 6.33 0.76 -27.67
CA SER A 140 6.54 1.56 -26.47
C SER A 140 7.61 0.91 -25.64
N LYS A 141 8.66 1.66 -25.28
CA LYS A 141 9.73 1.19 -24.41
C LYS A 141 9.92 2.16 -23.25
N THR A 142 10.21 1.61 -22.07
CA THR A 142 10.76 2.39 -20.96
C THR A 142 12.21 1.98 -20.78
N LEU A 143 13.11 2.94 -20.98
CA LEU A 143 14.55 2.76 -20.96
C LEU A 143 15.15 3.61 -19.84
N ARG A 144 16.44 3.43 -19.54
CA ARG A 144 17.17 4.27 -18.60
C ARG A 144 18.34 4.94 -19.29
N THR A 145 18.57 6.21 -18.97
CA THR A 145 19.72 6.94 -19.51
C THR A 145 21.04 6.36 -18.97
N GLU A 146 22.01 6.25 -19.86
CA GLU A 146 23.42 6.01 -19.55
C GLU A 146 24.17 7.32 -19.82
N GLY A 147 24.51 8.06 -18.76
CA GLY A 147 24.92 9.45 -18.90
C GLY A 147 23.74 10.31 -19.36
N ASN A 148 23.91 11.04 -20.46
CA ASN A 148 22.88 11.90 -21.09
C ASN A 148 22.21 11.24 -22.31
N SER A 149 22.34 9.92 -22.51
CA SER A 149 21.83 9.28 -23.72
C SER A 149 21.15 7.95 -23.45
N VAL A 150 20.36 7.47 -24.40
CA VAL A 150 19.73 6.15 -24.35
C VAL A 150 19.62 5.55 -25.76
N SER A 151 19.93 4.26 -25.90
CA SER A 151 19.77 3.53 -27.17
C SER A 151 18.44 2.80 -27.20
N LEU A 152 17.71 2.90 -28.31
CA LEU A 152 16.43 2.21 -28.49
C LEU A 152 16.58 0.70 -28.68
N GLY A 153 17.78 0.22 -29.01
CA GLY A 153 18.06 -1.20 -29.25
C GLY A 153 17.17 -1.77 -30.35
N LEU A 154 17.28 -1.21 -31.56
CA LEU A 154 16.43 -1.55 -32.71
C LEU A 154 16.77 -2.90 -33.36
N ASN A 155 17.98 -3.44 -33.12
CA ASN A 155 18.39 -4.78 -33.57
C ASN A 155 18.16 -5.07 -35.07
N GLY A 156 18.29 -4.06 -35.93
CA GLY A 156 18.07 -4.18 -37.38
C GLY A 156 16.70 -3.74 -37.87
N ASP A 157 15.72 -3.53 -36.96
CA ASP A 157 14.44 -2.91 -37.32
C ASP A 157 14.64 -1.44 -37.70
N LYS A 158 13.88 -0.96 -38.69
CA LYS A 158 13.95 0.41 -39.19
C LYS A 158 12.85 1.27 -38.58
N LEU A 159 13.21 2.45 -38.07
CA LEU A 159 12.26 3.44 -37.60
C LEU A 159 11.59 4.15 -38.77
N VAL A 160 10.30 4.45 -38.62
CA VAL A 160 9.64 5.44 -39.48
C VAL A 160 10.03 6.83 -38.98
N GLU A 161 10.70 7.62 -39.81
CA GLU A 161 11.16 8.96 -39.44
C GLU A 161 10.00 9.87 -39.01
N GLY A 162 10.24 10.77 -38.05
CA GLY A 162 9.24 11.71 -37.55
C GLY A 162 8.17 11.14 -36.59
N THR A 163 8.21 9.84 -36.29
CA THR A 163 7.22 9.14 -35.44
C THR A 163 7.67 8.91 -34.00
N LEU A 164 8.71 9.58 -33.50
CA LEU A 164 9.12 9.41 -32.10
C LEU A 164 8.36 10.36 -31.16
N SER A 165 7.95 9.84 -30.01
CA SER A 165 7.50 10.60 -28.84
C SER A 165 8.36 10.20 -27.63
N VAL A 166 9.07 11.16 -27.04
CA VAL A 166 10.06 10.92 -25.97
C VAL A 166 9.63 11.65 -24.69
N LYS A 167 9.59 10.92 -23.57
CA LYS A 167 9.09 11.41 -22.28
C LYS A 167 10.04 11.04 -21.15
N ILE A 168 10.36 11.99 -20.28
CA ILE A 168 11.14 11.75 -19.06
C ILE A 168 10.39 12.32 -17.86
N ASN A 169 10.14 11.49 -16.85
CA ASN A 169 9.43 11.88 -15.62
C ASN A 169 8.10 12.63 -15.89
N GLY A 170 7.39 12.26 -16.96
CA GLY A 170 6.14 12.92 -17.36
C GLY A 170 6.34 14.30 -18.01
N LYS A 171 7.51 14.60 -18.57
CA LYS A 171 7.74 15.75 -19.45
C LYS A 171 8.09 15.26 -20.85
N SER A 172 7.42 15.79 -21.87
CA SER A 172 7.76 15.52 -23.27
C SER A 172 8.94 16.33 -23.77
N TYR A 173 9.65 15.74 -24.73
CA TYR A 173 10.79 16.33 -25.41
C TYR A 173 10.52 16.36 -26.92
N ASP A 174 10.82 17.49 -27.54
CA ASP A 174 10.75 17.61 -29.00
C ASP A 174 11.94 16.87 -29.62
N VAL A 175 11.67 16.00 -30.59
CA VAL A 175 12.70 15.19 -31.24
C VAL A 175 13.29 15.98 -32.41
N VAL A 176 14.61 16.12 -32.42
CA VAL A 176 15.38 16.74 -33.51
C VAL A 176 16.37 15.73 -34.10
N THR A 177 16.78 15.93 -35.35
CA THR A 177 17.72 15.04 -36.05
C THR A 177 19.09 15.68 -36.28
N GLU A 178 19.20 16.99 -36.12
CA GLU A 178 20.44 17.75 -36.28
C GLU A 178 21.01 18.19 -34.93
N GLU A 179 22.32 18.01 -34.71
CA GLU A 179 22.97 18.36 -33.45
C GLU A 179 22.89 19.86 -33.14
N SER A 180 22.86 20.71 -34.17
CA SER A 180 22.70 22.16 -34.00
C SER A 180 21.36 22.58 -33.38
N ASP A 181 20.35 21.72 -33.45
CA ASP A 181 19.00 21.99 -32.92
C ASP A 181 18.80 21.48 -31.49
N LEU A 182 19.79 20.76 -30.93
CA LEU A 182 19.72 20.22 -29.57
C LEU A 182 19.77 21.35 -28.53
N ALA A 183 18.68 21.50 -27.78
CA ALA A 183 18.52 22.48 -26.72
C ALA A 183 17.71 21.92 -25.54
N SER A 184 17.56 22.68 -24.47
CA SER A 184 16.69 22.29 -23.35
C SER A 184 15.25 22.03 -23.85
N GLY A 185 14.64 20.94 -23.39
CA GLY A 185 13.34 20.48 -23.88
C GLY A 185 13.36 19.73 -25.22
N LYS A 186 14.54 19.54 -25.84
CA LYS A 186 14.72 18.79 -27.07
C LYS A 186 15.61 17.57 -26.88
N VAL A 187 15.50 16.60 -27.78
CA VAL A 187 16.31 15.38 -27.79
C VAL A 187 16.77 15.07 -29.22
N LEU A 188 18.07 14.82 -29.38
CA LEU A 188 18.65 14.46 -30.66
C LEU A 188 18.46 12.96 -30.92
N LEU A 189 17.86 12.60 -32.04
CA LEU A 189 17.81 11.24 -32.56
C LEU A 189 18.86 11.08 -33.66
N ALA A 190 19.86 10.24 -33.42
CA ALA A 190 20.86 9.83 -34.43
C ALA A 190 21.11 8.32 -34.31
N ASP A 191 20.98 7.58 -35.42
CA ASP A 191 21.23 6.13 -35.48
C ASP A 191 20.50 5.30 -34.40
N GLY A 192 19.25 5.66 -34.08
CA GLY A 192 18.46 4.97 -33.05
C GLY A 192 18.92 5.24 -31.60
N LYS A 193 19.81 6.22 -31.41
CA LYS A 193 20.24 6.73 -30.12
C LYS A 193 19.63 8.10 -29.85
N LEU A 194 19.05 8.26 -28.68
CA LEU A 194 18.54 9.52 -28.17
C LEU A 194 19.59 10.17 -27.27
N THR A 195 19.94 11.42 -27.57
CA THR A 195 20.92 12.21 -26.80
C THR A 195 20.26 13.47 -26.27
N PHE A 196 20.33 13.65 -24.95
CA PHE A 196 19.75 14.77 -24.21
C PHE A 196 20.83 15.80 -23.87
N THR A 197 20.40 17.01 -23.52
CA THR A 197 21.27 17.97 -22.82
C THR A 197 21.66 17.44 -21.43
N ASN A 198 22.71 18.02 -20.83
CA ASN A 198 23.23 17.61 -19.52
C ASN A 198 22.25 17.82 -18.33
N GLU A 199 21.04 18.30 -18.61
CA GLU A 199 19.97 18.48 -17.62
C GLU A 199 19.32 17.16 -17.20
N VAL A 200 19.45 16.11 -18.02
CA VAL A 200 18.89 14.79 -17.72
C VAL A 200 19.90 13.95 -16.95
N ALA A 201 19.57 13.63 -15.69
CA ALA A 201 20.42 12.81 -14.84
C ALA A 201 20.55 11.37 -15.38
N SER A 202 21.72 10.75 -15.18
CA SER A 202 21.94 9.33 -15.47
C SER A 202 20.98 8.44 -14.66
N GLY A 203 20.47 7.38 -15.28
CA GLY A 203 19.47 6.48 -14.68
C GLY A 203 18.02 6.99 -14.74
N SER A 204 17.77 8.16 -15.34
CA SER A 204 16.42 8.67 -15.55
C SER A 204 15.60 7.74 -16.44
N ALA A 205 14.34 7.50 -16.08
CA ALA A 205 13.44 6.68 -16.88
C ALA A 205 12.94 7.48 -18.10
N VAL A 206 13.20 6.95 -19.30
CA VAL A 206 12.80 7.52 -20.58
C VAL A 206 11.74 6.61 -21.20
N LYS A 207 10.51 7.09 -21.31
CA LYS A 207 9.45 6.43 -22.06
C LYS A 207 9.49 6.91 -23.50
N VAL A 208 9.57 6.00 -24.44
CA VAL A 208 9.60 6.30 -25.87
C VAL A 208 8.50 5.51 -26.57
N ASP A 209 7.62 6.21 -27.26
CA ASP A 209 6.66 5.63 -28.20
C ASP A 209 7.16 5.93 -29.62
N TYR A 210 7.21 4.92 -30.49
CA TYR A 210 7.78 5.07 -31.84
C TYR A 210 7.16 4.07 -32.81
N VAL A 211 7.36 4.28 -34.11
CA VAL A 211 6.90 3.36 -35.16
C VAL A 211 8.09 2.74 -35.88
N LEU A 212 8.03 1.43 -36.09
CA LEU A 212 8.93 0.69 -36.99
C LEU A 212 8.24 0.47 -38.34
N GLU A 213 9.00 0.44 -39.44
CA GLU A 213 8.45 0.13 -40.78
C GLU A 213 7.78 -1.26 -40.80
N GLU A 214 8.38 -2.20 -40.07
CA GLU A 214 7.96 -3.58 -39.85
C GLU A 214 8.69 -4.12 -38.61
N LYS A 215 8.18 -5.21 -38.02
CA LYS A 215 8.82 -5.86 -36.87
C LYS A 215 8.91 -7.35 -37.10
N THR A 216 10.03 -7.94 -36.69
CA THR A 216 10.18 -9.39 -36.59
C THR A 216 10.14 -9.82 -35.12
N ALA A 217 9.12 -10.56 -34.72
CA ALA A 217 8.99 -11.10 -33.37
C ALA A 217 9.39 -12.59 -33.34
N SER A 218 10.28 -12.95 -32.43
CA SER A 218 10.78 -14.33 -32.30
C SER A 218 10.20 -15.02 -31.06
N PHE A 219 9.75 -16.25 -31.23
CA PHE A 219 9.15 -17.09 -30.20
C PHE A 219 9.82 -18.47 -30.19
N THR A 220 9.82 -19.11 -29.02
CA THR A 220 10.18 -20.53 -28.89
C THR A 220 8.93 -21.29 -28.44
N VAL A 221 8.56 -22.33 -29.17
CA VAL A 221 7.34 -23.11 -28.89
C VAL A 221 7.57 -24.04 -27.71
N GLY A 222 6.71 -23.94 -26.70
CA GLY A 222 6.74 -24.77 -25.50
C GLY A 222 6.00 -26.11 -25.67
N GLU A 223 6.09 -26.97 -24.65
CA GLU A 223 5.40 -28.26 -24.63
C GLU A 223 3.88 -28.08 -24.82
N LYS A 224 3.30 -28.73 -25.83
CA LYS A 224 1.85 -28.70 -26.15
C LYS A 224 1.27 -27.30 -26.42
N GLN A 225 2.11 -26.33 -26.76
CA GLN A 225 1.62 -25.00 -27.15
C GLN A 225 0.95 -25.06 -28.53
N ASN A 226 -0.31 -24.61 -28.61
CA ASN A 226 -1.11 -24.62 -29.84
C ASN A 226 -1.31 -23.22 -30.46
N MET A 227 -0.77 -22.18 -29.82
CA MET A 227 -0.92 -20.79 -30.27
C MET A 227 0.28 -19.92 -29.88
N ILE A 228 0.66 -19.00 -30.75
CA ILE A 228 1.52 -17.85 -30.45
C ILE A 228 0.67 -16.57 -30.50
N SER A 229 0.85 -15.67 -29.55
CA SER A 229 0.26 -14.33 -29.59
C SER A 229 1.33 -13.28 -29.82
N LEU A 230 1.17 -12.44 -30.84
CA LEU A 230 2.09 -11.35 -31.14
C LEU A 230 1.95 -10.17 -30.16
N GLY A 231 0.87 -10.13 -29.37
CA GLY A 231 0.53 -8.97 -28.53
C GLY A 231 0.22 -7.70 -29.33
N LYS A 232 0.03 -7.82 -30.64
CA LYS A 232 -0.28 -6.76 -31.60
C LYS A 232 -1.35 -7.27 -32.54
N GLY A 233 -2.32 -6.44 -32.92
CA GLY A 233 -3.37 -6.81 -33.86
C GLY A 233 -3.65 -5.71 -34.86
N SER A 234 -4.75 -5.80 -35.59
CA SER A 234 -4.97 -4.98 -36.81
C SER A 234 -3.80 -5.11 -37.79
N LEU A 235 -3.35 -6.35 -37.98
CA LEU A 235 -2.21 -6.71 -38.81
C LEU A 235 -2.58 -6.61 -40.29
N LEU A 236 -1.60 -6.25 -41.09
CA LEU A 236 -1.70 -6.23 -42.55
C LEU A 236 -1.33 -7.61 -43.10
N GLU A 237 -2.09 -8.08 -44.10
CA GLU A 237 -1.71 -9.25 -44.89
C GLU A 237 -0.43 -8.97 -45.70
N GLU A 238 -0.31 -7.74 -46.22
CA GLU A 238 0.88 -7.30 -46.94
C GLU A 238 2.11 -7.26 -46.01
N GLY A 239 3.14 -8.02 -46.39
CA GLY A 239 4.40 -8.10 -45.64
C GLY A 239 4.34 -9.04 -44.43
N PHE A 240 3.23 -9.76 -44.22
CA PHE A 240 3.15 -10.80 -43.20
C PHE A 240 3.86 -12.07 -43.66
N SER A 241 4.82 -12.55 -42.86
CA SER A 241 5.44 -13.85 -43.08
C SER A 241 5.84 -14.50 -41.76
N VAL A 242 5.87 -15.83 -41.75
CA VAL A 242 6.30 -16.63 -40.60
C VAL A 242 7.43 -17.53 -41.04
N LYS A 243 8.54 -17.53 -40.31
CA LYS A 243 9.65 -18.44 -40.50
C LYS A 243 9.73 -19.38 -39.31
N VAL A 244 9.66 -20.68 -39.58
CA VAL A 244 9.70 -21.74 -38.56
C VAL A 244 11.03 -22.47 -38.70
N THR A 245 11.77 -22.59 -37.61
CA THR A 245 13.05 -23.29 -37.57
C THR A 245 13.00 -24.42 -36.54
N ILE A 246 13.27 -25.65 -36.99
CA ILE A 246 13.30 -26.86 -36.15
C ILE A 246 14.66 -27.55 -36.36
N GLY A 247 15.51 -27.53 -35.34
CA GLY A 247 16.90 -27.99 -35.50
C GLY A 247 17.64 -27.12 -36.53
N GLU A 248 18.07 -27.74 -37.63
CA GLU A 248 18.74 -27.05 -38.76
C GLU A 248 17.77 -26.74 -39.93
N GLU A 249 16.54 -27.29 -39.90
CA GLU A 249 15.56 -27.07 -40.96
C GLU A 249 14.81 -25.76 -40.76
N THR A 250 14.57 -25.04 -41.85
CA THR A 250 13.82 -23.78 -41.86
C THR A 250 12.74 -23.82 -42.93
N GLU A 251 11.52 -23.46 -42.55
CA GLU A 251 10.36 -23.31 -43.44
C GLU A 251 9.87 -21.86 -43.40
N ASN A 252 9.57 -21.27 -44.56
CA ASN A 252 8.94 -19.96 -44.66
C ASN A 252 7.47 -20.13 -45.06
N LEU A 253 6.58 -19.61 -44.23
CA LEU A 253 5.14 -19.65 -44.40
C LEU A 253 4.64 -18.26 -44.82
N VAL A 254 3.74 -18.26 -45.78
CA VAL A 254 3.05 -17.07 -46.28
C VAL A 254 1.54 -17.29 -46.22
N ILE A 255 0.78 -16.20 -46.20
CA ILE A 255 -0.67 -16.26 -46.31
C ILE A 255 -1.03 -16.77 -47.72
N THR A 256 -1.84 -17.82 -47.78
CA THR A 256 -2.31 -18.45 -49.04
C THR A 256 -3.80 -18.30 -49.25
N LYS A 257 -4.56 -18.08 -48.17
CA LYS A 257 -5.96 -17.69 -48.21
C LYS A 257 -6.13 -16.44 -47.37
N GLY A 258 -6.60 -15.37 -48.00
CA GLY A 258 -6.87 -14.10 -47.34
C GLY A 258 -7.92 -14.23 -46.22
N PRO A 259 -8.05 -13.20 -45.38
CA PRO A 259 -8.83 -13.32 -44.16
C PRO A 259 -10.33 -13.44 -44.40
N THR A 260 -10.98 -14.37 -43.72
CA THR A 260 -12.45 -14.40 -43.54
C THR A 260 -12.75 -14.13 -42.06
N ASN A 261 -13.50 -13.08 -41.75
CA ASN A 261 -13.71 -12.59 -40.38
C ASN A 261 -12.39 -12.38 -39.60
N GLY A 262 -11.37 -11.82 -40.28
CA GLY A 262 -10.05 -11.55 -39.69
C GLY A 262 -9.08 -12.73 -39.69
N ILE A 263 -9.52 -13.95 -40.02
CA ILE A 263 -8.69 -15.17 -39.96
C ILE A 263 -8.19 -15.54 -41.36
N ALA A 264 -6.87 -15.52 -41.56
CA ALA A 264 -6.17 -15.96 -42.77
C ALA A 264 -5.49 -17.32 -42.55
N GLU A 265 -5.20 -18.05 -43.64
CA GLU A 265 -4.56 -19.37 -43.61
C GLU A 265 -3.16 -19.32 -44.26
N LEU A 266 -2.17 -19.84 -43.53
CA LEU A 266 -0.78 -19.96 -43.96
C LEU A 266 -0.57 -21.20 -44.84
N SER A 267 0.53 -21.24 -45.60
CA SER A 267 0.86 -22.31 -46.56
C SER A 267 0.91 -23.73 -45.96
N ASN A 268 1.16 -23.87 -44.66
CA ASN A 268 1.14 -25.16 -43.96
C ASN A 268 -0.22 -25.49 -43.31
N GLY A 269 -1.21 -24.61 -43.45
CA GLY A 269 -2.55 -24.72 -42.88
C GLY A 269 -2.72 -24.12 -41.47
N TRP A 270 -1.67 -23.51 -40.89
CA TRP A 270 -1.85 -22.70 -39.68
C TRP A 270 -2.76 -21.50 -39.96
N LYS A 271 -3.45 -21.03 -38.93
CA LYS A 271 -4.35 -19.88 -39.05
C LYS A 271 -3.76 -18.68 -38.32
N VAL A 272 -3.88 -17.50 -38.90
CA VAL A 272 -3.56 -16.24 -38.24
C VAL A 272 -4.81 -15.38 -38.16
N ASP A 273 -5.20 -15.00 -36.95
CA ASP A 273 -6.17 -13.95 -36.72
C ASP A 273 -5.44 -12.60 -36.82
N LEU A 274 -5.56 -11.91 -37.96
CA LEU A 274 -4.94 -10.61 -38.20
C LEU A 274 -5.55 -9.52 -37.31
N THR A 275 -6.76 -9.74 -36.79
CA THR A 275 -7.43 -8.83 -35.87
C THR A 275 -6.81 -8.93 -34.48
N SER A 276 -6.57 -10.13 -33.93
CA SER A 276 -5.98 -10.28 -32.58
C SER A 276 -4.45 -10.46 -32.57
N GLY A 277 -3.85 -10.85 -33.70
CA GLY A 277 -2.45 -11.25 -33.83
C GLY A 277 -2.13 -12.62 -33.25
N ASN A 278 -3.13 -13.49 -33.14
CA ASN A 278 -2.93 -14.85 -32.69
C ASN A 278 -2.67 -15.76 -33.88
N ILE A 279 -1.61 -16.57 -33.80
CA ILE A 279 -1.27 -17.61 -34.76
C ILE A 279 -1.61 -18.95 -34.11
N MET A 280 -2.56 -19.67 -34.69
CA MET A 280 -3.08 -20.95 -34.21
C MET A 280 -2.48 -22.07 -35.06
N PHE A 281 -1.90 -23.07 -34.38
CA PHE A 281 -1.28 -24.21 -35.03
C PHE A 281 -2.27 -25.35 -35.32
N ASP A 282 -3.43 -25.34 -34.67
CA ASP A 282 -4.38 -26.45 -34.64
C ASP A 282 -3.64 -27.77 -34.29
N ASP A 283 -3.91 -28.88 -34.99
CA ASP A 283 -3.26 -30.18 -34.77
C ASP A 283 -1.83 -30.28 -35.36
N LYS A 284 -1.30 -29.17 -35.89
CA LYS A 284 -0.01 -29.09 -36.58
C LYS A 284 1.02 -28.25 -35.81
N ALA A 285 0.96 -28.28 -34.47
CA ALA A 285 1.95 -27.60 -33.63
C ALA A 285 3.37 -28.05 -33.99
N PRO A 286 4.33 -27.11 -34.13
CA PRO A 286 5.70 -27.51 -34.31
C PRO A 286 6.19 -28.16 -33.00
N GLY A 287 7.19 -29.05 -33.10
CA GLY A 287 7.75 -29.70 -31.92
C GLY A 287 8.27 -28.71 -30.88
N GLU A 288 8.33 -29.13 -29.62
CA GLU A 288 8.90 -28.33 -28.53
C GLU A 288 10.31 -27.83 -28.89
N GLY A 289 10.58 -26.56 -28.61
CA GLY A 289 11.86 -25.91 -28.92
C GLY A 289 11.96 -25.32 -30.33
N ALA A 290 10.94 -25.50 -31.19
CA ALA A 290 10.88 -24.84 -32.48
C ALA A 290 10.90 -23.31 -32.32
N LYS A 291 11.70 -22.63 -33.15
CA LYS A 291 11.74 -21.17 -33.21
C LYS A 291 10.79 -20.68 -34.28
N VAL A 292 9.95 -19.72 -33.94
CA VAL A 292 9.01 -19.08 -34.86
C VAL A 292 9.30 -17.59 -34.91
N GLU A 293 9.71 -17.10 -36.07
CA GLU A 293 9.96 -15.68 -36.33
C GLU A 293 8.83 -15.14 -37.19
N VAL A 294 8.12 -14.13 -36.70
CA VAL A 294 6.96 -13.56 -37.37
C VAL A 294 7.25 -12.14 -37.76
N LYS A 295 7.25 -11.87 -39.06
CA LYS A 295 7.40 -10.54 -39.63
C LYS A 295 6.03 -9.97 -39.92
N PHE A 296 5.74 -8.76 -39.44
CA PHE A 296 4.41 -8.16 -39.59
C PHE A 296 4.44 -6.62 -39.59
N LYS A 297 3.33 -6.06 -40.07
CA LYS A 297 2.96 -4.64 -39.99
C LYS A 297 1.53 -4.54 -39.45
N GLN A 298 1.17 -3.39 -38.88
CA GLN A 298 -0.18 -3.04 -38.43
C GLN A 298 -0.61 -1.70 -39.02
N ASN A 299 -1.93 -1.49 -39.05
CA ASN A 299 -2.49 -0.17 -39.31
C ASN A 299 -2.32 0.72 -38.07
N TYR A 300 -1.75 1.90 -38.27
CA TYR A 300 -1.66 2.93 -37.24
C TYR A 300 -1.94 4.31 -37.83
N THR A 301 -2.23 5.25 -36.95
CA THR A 301 -2.34 6.68 -37.22
C THR A 301 -1.94 7.40 -35.95
N ASP A 302 -1.85 8.72 -35.98
CA ASP A 302 -1.57 9.51 -34.80
C ASP A 302 -2.18 10.90 -34.88
N PHE A 303 -2.15 11.58 -33.75
CA PHE A 303 -2.45 13.00 -33.65
C PHE A 303 -1.58 13.61 -32.57
N THR A 304 -1.48 14.93 -32.56
CA THR A 304 -0.78 15.65 -31.50
C THR A 304 -1.74 16.45 -30.64
N ILE A 305 -1.40 16.56 -29.36
CA ILE A 305 -2.05 17.43 -28.40
C ILE A 305 -1.00 18.30 -27.71
N GLY A 306 -1.10 19.59 -27.95
CA GLY A 306 -0.29 20.65 -27.35
C GLY A 306 -1.05 21.38 -26.27
N THR A 307 -0.40 21.71 -25.17
CA THR A 307 -0.99 22.54 -24.10
C THR A 307 -0.02 23.53 -23.48
N HIS A 308 -0.55 24.65 -22.99
CA HIS A 308 0.17 25.58 -22.13
C HIS A 308 -0.15 25.33 -20.65
N THR A 309 0.88 25.09 -19.85
CA THR A 309 0.74 24.75 -18.41
C THR A 309 1.65 25.62 -17.55
N SER A 310 1.54 25.51 -16.22
CA SER A 310 2.47 26.15 -15.29
C SER A 310 3.93 25.70 -15.44
N LYS A 311 4.16 24.59 -16.15
CA LYS A 311 5.50 24.05 -16.45
C LYS A 311 6.00 24.44 -17.85
N GLY A 312 5.25 25.27 -18.57
CA GLY A 312 5.52 25.63 -19.97
C GLY A 312 4.63 24.88 -20.95
N GLU A 313 5.00 24.97 -22.23
CA GLU A 313 4.34 24.27 -23.31
C GLU A 313 4.66 22.77 -23.27
N VAL A 314 3.65 21.93 -23.50
CA VAL A 314 3.75 20.47 -23.56
C VAL A 314 3.12 20.00 -24.85
N ASN A 315 3.89 19.30 -25.69
CA ASN A 315 3.41 18.71 -26.92
C ASN A 315 3.51 17.18 -26.85
N GLU A 316 2.38 16.49 -26.99
CA GLU A 316 2.29 15.04 -26.96
C GLU A 316 1.83 14.49 -28.31
N ARG A 317 2.50 13.47 -28.81
CA ARG A 317 2.00 12.64 -29.91
C ARG A 317 1.34 11.39 -29.35
N ILE A 318 0.14 11.08 -29.83
CA ILE A 318 -0.65 9.93 -29.41
C ILE A 318 -0.83 8.99 -30.59
N PHE A 319 -0.22 7.81 -30.51
CA PHE A 319 -0.40 6.75 -31.49
C PHE A 319 -1.70 6.00 -31.28
N VAL A 320 -2.41 5.78 -32.38
CA VAL A 320 -3.66 5.04 -32.47
C VAL A 320 -3.47 3.89 -33.44
N THR A 321 -3.81 2.67 -33.04
CA THR A 321 -3.77 1.47 -33.88
C THR A 321 -5.17 1.10 -34.31
N GLY A 322 -5.31 0.31 -35.39
CA GLY A 322 -6.63 -0.12 -35.86
C GLY A 322 -7.47 -0.89 -34.83
N ASN A 323 -6.81 -1.56 -33.89
CA ASN A 323 -7.48 -2.26 -32.79
C ASN A 323 -7.88 -1.37 -31.63
N ASP A 324 -7.38 -0.13 -31.56
CA ASP A 324 -7.82 0.78 -30.53
C ASP A 324 -9.29 1.13 -30.74
N THR A 325 -9.95 1.44 -29.63
CA THR A 325 -11.30 2.00 -29.59
C THR A 325 -11.22 3.48 -29.22
N LEU A 326 -12.30 4.24 -29.39
CA LEU A 326 -12.31 5.62 -28.91
C LEU A 326 -12.09 5.69 -27.39
N ASP A 327 -12.62 4.73 -26.62
CA ASP A 327 -12.34 4.63 -25.18
C ASP A 327 -10.84 4.47 -24.89
N THR A 328 -10.13 3.70 -25.73
CA THR A 328 -8.68 3.54 -25.61
C THR A 328 -7.93 4.82 -25.96
N VAL A 329 -8.38 5.56 -26.98
CA VAL A 329 -7.81 6.87 -27.32
C VAL A 329 -8.01 7.88 -26.19
N ILE A 330 -9.22 7.97 -25.64
CA ILE A 330 -9.53 8.84 -24.48
C ILE A 330 -8.62 8.50 -23.30
N ARG A 331 -8.46 7.20 -22.98
CA ARG A 331 -7.54 6.75 -21.92
C ARG A 331 -6.11 7.19 -22.20
N LYS A 332 -5.59 6.98 -23.42
CA LYS A 332 -4.24 7.41 -23.83
C LYS A 332 -4.03 8.91 -23.63
N VAL A 333 -5.02 9.74 -23.96
CA VAL A 333 -4.95 11.20 -23.72
C VAL A 333 -4.94 11.52 -22.22
N ASN A 334 -5.82 10.88 -21.43
CA ASN A 334 -5.93 11.12 -19.99
C ASN A 334 -4.69 10.75 -19.19
N GLU A 335 -4.01 9.68 -19.61
CA GLU A 335 -2.74 9.19 -19.06
C GLU A 335 -1.52 9.95 -19.61
N SER A 336 -1.69 10.74 -20.66
CA SER A 336 -0.59 11.51 -21.24
C SER A 336 -0.14 12.67 -20.34
N PRO A 337 1.11 13.11 -20.48
CA PRO A 337 1.61 14.30 -19.80
C PRO A 337 1.06 15.64 -20.32
N ALA A 338 0.18 15.65 -21.33
CA ALA A 338 -0.42 16.85 -21.91
C ALA A 338 -1.25 17.70 -20.92
N GLY A 339 -1.33 17.35 -19.63
CA GLY A 339 -2.00 18.18 -18.64
C GLY A 339 -3.51 18.35 -18.87
N VAL A 340 -4.16 17.43 -19.60
CA VAL A 340 -5.60 17.48 -19.90
C VAL A 340 -6.37 16.25 -19.41
N THR A 341 -7.68 16.40 -19.37
CA THR A 341 -8.66 15.32 -19.31
C THR A 341 -9.60 15.40 -20.50
N MET A 342 -9.81 14.27 -21.18
CA MET A 342 -10.74 14.05 -22.27
C MET A 342 -11.89 13.13 -21.81
N PHE A 343 -13.11 13.40 -22.27
CA PHE A 343 -14.22 12.45 -22.17
C PHE A 343 -15.18 12.60 -23.36
N TYR A 344 -15.97 11.56 -23.60
CA TYR A 344 -17.05 11.55 -24.58
C TYR A 344 -18.40 11.69 -23.87
N ASP A 345 -19.27 12.56 -24.39
CA ASP A 345 -20.65 12.71 -23.96
C ASP A 345 -21.61 12.15 -25.02
N SER A 346 -22.35 11.10 -24.66
CA SER A 346 -23.28 10.43 -25.57
C SER A 346 -24.51 11.27 -25.89
N PHE A 347 -24.89 12.21 -25.01
CA PHE A 347 -26.02 13.10 -25.25
C PHE A 347 -25.73 14.07 -26.41
N SER A 348 -24.62 14.81 -26.34
CA SER A 348 -24.17 15.72 -27.40
C SER A 348 -23.52 15.01 -28.58
N ASP A 349 -23.07 13.77 -28.40
CA ASP A 349 -22.22 13.02 -29.36
C ASP A 349 -20.90 13.76 -29.64
N SER A 350 -20.28 14.29 -28.59
CA SER A 350 -19.07 15.12 -28.70
C SER A 350 -18.05 14.74 -27.62
N LEU A 351 -16.79 15.03 -27.91
CA LEU A 351 -15.70 14.95 -26.97
C LEU A 351 -15.47 16.31 -26.34
N THR A 352 -15.06 16.31 -25.08
CA THR A 352 -14.53 17.49 -24.40
C THR A 352 -13.11 17.21 -23.95
N VAL A 353 -12.22 18.18 -24.13
CA VAL A 353 -10.87 18.20 -23.55
C VAL A 353 -10.74 19.43 -22.68
N THR A 354 -10.37 19.23 -21.42
CA THR A 354 -10.21 20.29 -20.42
C THR A 354 -8.84 20.18 -19.78
N ARG A 355 -8.18 21.32 -19.57
CA ARG A 355 -6.90 21.35 -18.84
C ARG A 355 -7.12 20.98 -17.37
N LYS A 356 -6.19 20.22 -16.78
CA LYS A 356 -6.22 19.81 -15.37
C LYS A 356 -6.01 20.99 -14.41
N GLU A 357 -5.24 21.97 -14.86
CA GLU A 357 -4.96 23.20 -14.13
C GLU A 357 -5.97 24.30 -14.55
N THR A 358 -6.34 25.18 -13.61
CA THR A 358 -7.06 26.44 -13.90
C THR A 358 -6.07 27.56 -14.20
N GLY A 359 -6.53 28.68 -14.75
CA GLY A 359 -5.68 29.83 -15.06
C GLY A 359 -5.46 30.03 -16.56
N LYS A 360 -4.98 31.21 -16.91
CA LYS A 360 -4.51 31.57 -18.25
C LYS A 360 -2.99 31.36 -18.32
N PHE A 361 -2.51 30.57 -19.27
CA PHE A 361 -1.08 30.26 -19.44
C PHE A 361 -0.55 30.70 -20.80
N ASN A 362 -1.39 30.69 -21.83
CA ASN A 362 -1.11 31.33 -23.09
C ASN A 362 -1.73 32.75 -23.13
N GLU A 363 -0.90 33.79 -23.21
CA GLU A 363 -1.40 35.17 -23.29
C GLU A 363 -2.07 35.48 -24.64
N SER A 364 -1.58 34.84 -25.70
CA SER A 364 -1.96 35.09 -27.09
C SER A 364 -2.21 33.77 -27.81
N GLY A 365 -3.45 33.28 -27.78
CA GLY A 365 -3.89 32.10 -28.51
C GLY A 365 -4.62 31.08 -27.64
N ASN A 366 -4.71 29.85 -28.14
CA ASN A 366 -5.36 28.75 -27.47
C ASN A 366 -4.40 28.09 -26.47
N ASP A 367 -4.90 27.70 -25.30
CA ASP A 367 -4.16 26.92 -24.31
C ASP A 367 -4.07 25.43 -24.70
N ILE A 368 -4.96 24.93 -25.58
CA ILE A 368 -5.11 23.54 -26.03
C ILE A 368 -5.17 23.50 -27.57
N ASN A 369 -4.17 22.86 -28.17
CA ASN A 369 -4.08 22.65 -29.60
C ASN A 369 -4.11 21.15 -29.90
N ILE A 370 -4.98 20.72 -30.79
CA ILE A 370 -5.07 19.32 -31.23
C ILE A 370 -4.98 19.33 -32.75
N SER A 371 -4.05 18.57 -33.31
CA SER A 371 -3.82 18.54 -34.77
C SER A 371 -3.47 17.13 -35.26
N GLY A 372 -3.45 16.95 -36.57
CA GLY A 372 -3.28 15.66 -37.24
C GLY A 372 -4.58 15.17 -37.89
N ASP A 373 -4.45 14.27 -38.86
CA ASP A 373 -5.58 13.82 -39.67
C ASP A 373 -6.61 13.06 -38.85
N PHE A 374 -6.17 12.28 -37.86
CA PHE A 374 -7.08 11.60 -36.94
C PHE A 374 -7.96 12.58 -36.16
N ASN A 375 -7.46 13.78 -35.83
CA ASN A 375 -8.32 14.82 -35.25
C ASN A 375 -9.38 15.28 -36.25
N ASN A 376 -9.01 15.54 -37.50
CA ASN A 376 -9.96 16.04 -38.50
C ASN A 376 -11.02 14.99 -38.87
N GLN A 377 -10.63 13.72 -38.93
CA GLN A 377 -11.47 12.60 -39.35
C GLN A 377 -12.34 12.05 -38.20
N VAL A 378 -11.80 11.97 -36.99
CA VAL A 378 -12.44 11.26 -35.86
C VAL A 378 -12.76 12.18 -34.71
N LEU A 379 -11.78 12.88 -34.14
CA LEU A 379 -11.97 13.63 -32.88
C LEU A 379 -12.73 14.94 -33.04
N LYS A 380 -12.66 15.55 -34.23
CA LYS A 380 -13.36 16.78 -34.66
C LYS A 380 -13.20 17.99 -33.74
N PHE A 381 -12.02 18.24 -33.14
CA PHE A 381 -11.75 19.45 -32.32
C PHE A 381 -11.48 20.72 -33.16
N ASN A 382 -12.43 21.05 -34.04
CA ASN A 382 -12.33 22.19 -34.96
C ASN A 382 -12.99 23.47 -34.40
N ASN A 383 -13.74 23.37 -33.30
CA ASN A 383 -14.40 24.50 -32.67
C ASN A 383 -13.40 25.38 -31.90
N GLU A 384 -13.82 26.61 -31.60
CA GLU A 384 -13.04 27.53 -30.76
C GLU A 384 -12.89 26.99 -29.33
N GLU A 385 -11.74 27.29 -28.74
CA GLU A 385 -11.47 27.00 -27.34
C GLU A 385 -12.13 28.04 -26.43
N LYS A 386 -12.70 27.58 -25.32
CA LYS A 386 -12.97 28.44 -24.17
C LYS A 386 -11.69 28.55 -23.33
N SER A 387 -10.97 29.65 -23.49
CA SER A 387 -9.68 29.89 -22.82
C SER A 387 -9.79 29.86 -21.29
N GLY A 388 -8.71 29.43 -20.64
CA GLY A 388 -8.57 29.46 -19.19
C GLY A 388 -8.50 30.90 -18.67
N GLN A 389 -8.92 31.10 -17.43
CA GLN A 389 -8.94 32.42 -16.83
C GLN A 389 -8.28 32.40 -15.46
N ASN A 390 -7.60 33.49 -15.08
CA ASN A 390 -7.08 33.71 -13.73
C ASN A 390 -8.19 34.14 -12.79
N ALA A 391 -8.05 33.80 -11.50
CA ALA A 391 -8.84 34.38 -10.43
C ALA A 391 -8.40 35.83 -10.24
N LYS A 392 -9.34 36.78 -10.22
CA LYS A 392 -9.09 38.22 -10.01
C LYS A 392 -9.83 38.69 -8.77
N PHE A 393 -9.10 39.24 -7.81
CA PHE A 393 -9.64 39.59 -6.50
C PHE A 393 -8.86 40.73 -5.84
N THR A 394 -9.49 41.36 -4.85
CA THR A 394 -8.92 42.46 -4.08
C THR A 394 -8.71 42.01 -2.63
N ILE A 395 -7.46 42.00 -2.18
CA ILE A 395 -7.07 41.61 -0.81
C ILE A 395 -6.36 42.77 -0.12
N ASN A 396 -6.84 43.19 1.04
CA ASN A 396 -6.36 44.36 1.78
C ASN A 396 -6.25 45.63 0.91
N GLY A 397 -7.20 45.81 -0.03
CA GLY A 397 -7.21 46.92 -0.98
C GLY A 397 -6.28 46.79 -2.19
N LEU A 398 -5.49 45.70 -2.28
CA LEU A 398 -4.64 45.42 -3.44
C LEU A 398 -5.39 44.53 -4.44
N GLU A 399 -5.61 45.05 -5.65
CA GLU A 399 -6.09 44.24 -6.78
C GLU A 399 -4.97 43.31 -7.27
N THR A 400 -5.26 42.02 -7.38
CA THR A 400 -4.29 41.01 -7.79
C THR A 400 -4.98 39.84 -8.49
N GLU A 401 -4.17 38.94 -9.06
CA GLU A 401 -4.68 37.74 -9.71
C GLU A 401 -3.83 36.49 -9.45
N ARG A 402 -4.44 35.31 -9.58
CA ARG A 402 -3.79 34.00 -9.43
C ARG A 402 -4.30 33.04 -10.49
N GLN A 403 -3.44 32.13 -10.94
CA GLN A 403 -3.83 31.07 -11.87
C GLN A 403 -4.73 30.00 -11.21
N SER A 404 -4.72 29.91 -9.88
CA SER A 404 -5.54 28.98 -9.11
C SER A 404 -6.46 29.71 -8.15
N ASN A 405 -7.64 29.11 -7.91
CA ASN A 405 -8.55 29.53 -6.85
C ASN A 405 -8.01 29.21 -5.44
N THR A 406 -6.98 28.37 -5.35
CA THR A 406 -6.24 28.13 -4.10
C THR A 406 -4.84 28.70 -4.23
N PHE A 407 -4.44 29.55 -3.29
CA PHE A 407 -3.13 30.19 -3.28
C PHE A 407 -2.65 30.42 -1.85
N SER A 408 -1.32 30.42 -1.66
CA SER A 408 -0.71 30.61 -0.35
C SER A 408 0.08 31.92 -0.28
N MET A 409 0.02 32.59 0.86
CA MET A 409 0.78 33.80 1.17
C MET A 409 1.03 33.89 2.68
N ASN A 410 2.26 34.16 3.10
CA ASN A 410 2.65 34.35 4.50
C ASN A 410 2.21 33.21 5.46
N GLY A 411 2.25 31.96 4.98
CA GLY A 411 1.84 30.79 5.77
C GLY A 411 0.33 30.55 5.84
N VAL A 412 -0.47 31.35 5.13
CA VAL A 412 -1.92 31.19 4.98
C VAL A 412 -2.24 30.69 3.57
N THR A 413 -3.05 29.66 3.44
CA THR A 413 -3.55 29.14 2.17
C THR A 413 -5.03 29.48 2.06
N PHE A 414 -5.36 30.37 1.13
CA PHE A 414 -6.72 30.80 0.83
C PHE A 414 -7.31 29.94 -0.27
N THR A 415 -8.61 29.68 -0.20
CA THR A 415 -9.40 29.04 -1.26
C THR A 415 -10.61 29.89 -1.57
N LEU A 416 -10.65 30.46 -2.77
CA LEU A 416 -11.78 31.20 -3.32
C LEU A 416 -12.78 30.22 -3.90
N LYS A 417 -14.04 30.30 -3.46
CA LYS A 417 -15.10 29.35 -3.84
C LYS A 417 -16.19 30.01 -4.67
N GLN A 418 -16.43 31.30 -4.48
CA GLN A 418 -17.47 32.07 -5.15
C GLN A 418 -16.99 33.48 -5.47
N THR A 419 -17.66 34.15 -6.41
CA THR A 419 -17.45 35.57 -6.66
C THR A 419 -18.02 36.43 -5.53
N LEU A 420 -17.49 37.64 -5.39
CA LEU A 420 -17.86 38.62 -4.37
C LEU A 420 -17.86 39.98 -5.03
N LYS A 421 -18.99 40.69 -4.97
CA LYS A 421 -19.10 42.04 -5.55
C LYS A 421 -18.50 43.05 -4.58
N GLU A 422 -17.96 44.16 -5.10
CA GLU A 422 -17.44 45.25 -4.27
C GLU A 422 -18.50 45.87 -3.33
N THR A 423 -19.79 45.75 -3.68
CA THR A 423 -20.91 46.19 -2.83
C THR A 423 -21.25 45.23 -1.69
N ASP A 424 -20.76 43.99 -1.73
CA ASP A 424 -20.99 43.01 -0.68
C ASP A 424 -20.09 43.30 0.53
N PRO A 425 -20.48 42.89 1.74
CA PRO A 425 -19.59 42.99 2.90
C PRO A 425 -18.27 42.24 2.65
N PRO A 426 -17.11 42.86 2.98
CA PRO A 426 -15.81 42.22 2.78
C PRO A 426 -15.68 40.97 3.65
N ILE A 427 -15.09 39.92 3.10
CA ILE A 427 -14.81 38.68 3.83
C ILE A 427 -13.49 38.86 4.58
N THR A 428 -13.54 38.71 5.90
CA THR A 428 -12.34 38.78 6.73
C THR A 428 -11.88 37.38 7.10
N VAL A 429 -10.61 37.10 6.86
CA VAL A 429 -9.91 35.89 7.33
C VAL A 429 -8.97 36.31 8.46
N ASN A 430 -9.29 35.87 9.67
CA ASN A 430 -8.50 36.17 10.87
C ASN A 430 -7.60 34.98 11.23
N VAL A 431 -6.29 35.21 11.38
CA VAL A 431 -5.32 34.21 11.82
C VAL A 431 -4.97 34.45 13.29
N SER A 432 -5.23 33.46 14.13
CA SER A 432 -5.07 33.54 15.59
C SER A 432 -4.39 32.28 16.17
N ASN A 433 -4.12 32.31 17.48
CA ASN A 433 -3.70 31.11 18.22
C ASN A 433 -4.85 30.10 18.25
N ASP A 434 -4.56 28.84 17.95
CA ASP A 434 -5.54 27.76 18.13
C ASP A 434 -5.45 27.14 19.53
N SER A 435 -5.90 27.89 20.53
CA SER A 435 -5.87 27.43 21.93
C SER A 435 -6.73 26.18 22.15
N GLU A 436 -7.82 26.04 21.40
CA GLU A 436 -8.74 24.90 21.49
C GLU A 436 -8.11 23.64 20.88
N GLY A 437 -7.42 23.76 19.75
CA GLY A 437 -6.65 22.66 19.15
C GLY A 437 -5.52 22.16 20.05
N VAL A 438 -4.82 23.08 20.72
CA VAL A 438 -3.78 22.72 21.71
C VAL A 438 -4.42 22.03 22.93
N LEU A 439 -5.53 22.56 23.45
CA LEU A 439 -6.28 21.94 24.55
C LEU A 439 -6.68 20.51 24.21
N ASN A 440 -7.27 20.29 23.04
CA ASN A 440 -7.68 18.97 22.57
C ASN A 440 -6.49 18.01 22.41
N THR A 441 -5.37 18.50 21.89
CA THR A 441 -4.14 17.70 21.76
C THR A 441 -3.66 17.19 23.12
N VAL A 442 -3.71 18.04 24.16
CA VAL A 442 -3.33 17.68 25.54
C VAL A 442 -4.36 16.73 26.17
N LYS A 443 -5.66 16.93 25.93
CA LYS A 443 -6.72 16.01 26.38
C LYS A 443 -6.54 14.61 25.82
N GLU A 444 -6.35 14.49 24.51
CA GLU A 444 -6.11 13.20 23.84
C GLU A 444 -4.87 12.49 24.39
N PHE A 445 -3.81 13.24 24.71
CA PHE A 445 -2.63 12.68 25.37
C PHE A 445 -2.96 12.10 26.75
N VAL A 446 -3.67 12.86 27.58
CA VAL A 446 -4.06 12.42 28.93
C VAL A 446 -4.99 11.19 28.87
N ASP A 447 -5.93 11.16 27.93
CA ASP A 447 -6.82 10.00 27.75
C ASP A 447 -6.03 8.74 27.39
N GLN A 448 -5.05 8.84 26.49
CA GLN A 448 -4.18 7.72 26.12
C GLN A 448 -3.30 7.28 27.29
N TYR A 449 -2.74 8.23 28.05
CA TYR A 449 -2.01 7.94 29.28
C TYR A 449 -2.90 7.17 30.27
N ASN A 450 -4.09 7.68 30.55
CA ASN A 450 -5.04 7.10 31.51
C ASN A 450 -5.48 5.69 31.11
N LYS A 451 -5.72 5.46 29.81
CA LYS A 451 -6.06 4.15 29.28
C LYS A 451 -4.92 3.14 29.47
N LEU A 452 -3.68 3.54 29.18
CA LEU A 452 -2.51 2.68 29.39
C LEU A 452 -2.32 2.32 30.88
N ILE A 453 -2.48 3.31 31.77
CA ILE A 453 -2.43 3.08 33.22
C ILE A 453 -3.54 2.09 33.65
N GLU A 454 -4.76 2.23 33.13
CA GLU A 454 -5.86 1.33 33.42
C GLU A 454 -5.59 -0.10 32.97
N ASP A 455 -5.15 -0.29 31.73
CA ASP A 455 -4.89 -1.61 31.15
C ASP A 455 -3.77 -2.36 31.89
N ILE A 456 -2.69 -1.66 32.27
CA ILE A 456 -1.60 -2.26 33.06
C ILE A 456 -2.06 -2.55 34.50
N ASN A 457 -2.78 -1.64 35.16
CA ASN A 457 -3.29 -1.87 36.52
C ASN A 457 -4.27 -3.04 36.56
N LYS A 458 -5.12 -3.20 35.53
CA LYS A 458 -6.02 -4.36 35.40
C LYS A 458 -5.23 -5.66 35.45
N LYS A 459 -4.13 -5.78 34.70
CA LYS A 459 -3.25 -6.96 34.71
C LYS A 459 -2.52 -7.16 36.04
N LEU A 460 -2.14 -6.08 36.73
CA LEU A 460 -1.45 -6.14 38.01
C LEU A 460 -2.36 -6.50 39.19
N ASN A 461 -3.64 -6.15 39.12
CA ASN A 461 -4.61 -6.32 40.20
C ASN A 461 -5.55 -7.51 40.00
N GLU A 462 -5.54 -8.14 38.82
CA GLU A 462 -6.36 -9.31 38.53
C GLU A 462 -6.04 -10.47 39.50
N GLU A 463 -7.06 -10.98 40.18
CA GLU A 463 -6.91 -12.08 41.13
C GLU A 463 -6.61 -13.39 40.43
N ARG A 464 -5.61 -14.13 40.93
CA ARG A 464 -5.20 -15.42 40.37
C ARG A 464 -6.18 -16.52 40.77
N ASN A 465 -6.91 -17.06 39.80
CA ASN A 465 -7.78 -18.20 40.06
C ASN A 465 -7.01 -19.53 40.11
N ARG A 466 -6.49 -19.88 41.29
CA ARG A 466 -5.65 -21.07 41.50
C ARG A 466 -6.38 -22.41 41.28
N LYS A 467 -7.71 -22.41 41.20
CA LYS A 467 -8.51 -23.63 40.97
C LYS A 467 -8.49 -24.09 39.51
N TYR A 468 -8.13 -23.20 38.59
CA TYR A 468 -8.12 -23.47 37.16
C TYR A 468 -6.67 -23.53 36.67
N LEU A 469 -6.23 -24.72 36.30
CA LEU A 469 -4.96 -24.95 35.60
C LEU A 469 -5.23 -25.01 34.09
N PRO A 470 -4.22 -24.81 33.22
CA PRO A 470 -4.40 -25.07 31.80
C PRO A 470 -4.93 -26.49 31.56
N LEU A 471 -5.88 -26.62 30.64
CA LEU A 471 -6.46 -27.93 30.34
C LEU A 471 -5.40 -28.87 29.77
N THR A 472 -5.41 -30.11 30.24
CA THR A 472 -4.71 -31.23 29.62
C THR A 472 -5.42 -31.65 28.34
N ASP A 473 -4.73 -32.43 27.50
CA ASP A 473 -5.31 -32.90 26.24
C ASP A 473 -6.58 -33.74 26.48
N ASP A 474 -6.55 -34.63 27.49
CA ASP A 474 -7.71 -35.44 27.91
C ASP A 474 -8.87 -34.56 28.43
N GLU A 475 -8.60 -33.53 29.24
CA GLU A 475 -9.65 -32.64 29.78
C GLU A 475 -10.29 -31.76 28.68
N ARG A 476 -9.55 -31.43 27.61
CA ARG A 476 -10.13 -30.70 26.46
C ARG A 476 -11.13 -31.57 25.72
N GLU A 477 -10.85 -32.86 25.52
CA GLU A 477 -11.77 -33.78 24.82
C GLU A 477 -13.11 -33.97 25.57
N GLU A 478 -13.11 -33.78 26.89
CA GLU A 478 -14.31 -33.92 27.74
C GLU A 478 -15.16 -32.63 27.83
N LEU A 479 -14.65 -31.48 27.38
CA LEU A 479 -15.31 -30.17 27.50
C LEU A 479 -15.78 -29.63 26.15
N SER A 480 -16.94 -28.96 26.13
CA SER A 480 -17.36 -28.19 24.96
C SER A 480 -16.52 -26.93 24.75
N ASP A 481 -16.45 -26.42 23.51
CA ASP A 481 -15.65 -25.24 23.14
C ASP A 481 -15.89 -24.03 24.09
N LYS A 482 -17.15 -23.72 24.40
CA LYS A 482 -17.49 -22.62 25.33
C LYS A 482 -17.01 -22.85 26.76
N GLN A 483 -17.00 -24.11 27.21
CA GLN A 483 -16.45 -24.46 28.52
C GLN A 483 -14.93 -24.36 28.52
N GLN A 484 -14.28 -24.77 27.43
CA GLN A 484 -12.83 -24.62 27.26
C GLN A 484 -12.42 -23.14 27.27
N GLU A 485 -13.10 -22.29 26.50
CA GLU A 485 -12.83 -20.84 26.46
C GLU A 485 -12.92 -20.20 27.85
N LYS A 486 -14.01 -20.47 28.57
CA LYS A 486 -14.22 -19.93 29.93
C LYS A 486 -13.19 -20.48 30.92
N TRP A 487 -12.81 -21.75 30.78
CA TRP A 487 -11.77 -22.36 31.61
C TRP A 487 -10.40 -21.72 31.35
N GLU A 488 -10.04 -21.50 30.09
CA GLU A 488 -8.80 -20.82 29.72
C GLU A 488 -8.77 -19.37 30.21
N GLU A 489 -9.89 -18.63 30.10
CA GLU A 489 -10.00 -17.28 30.65
C GLU A 489 -9.69 -17.27 32.15
N LEU A 490 -10.33 -18.16 32.91
CA LEU A 490 -10.08 -18.29 34.35
C LEU A 490 -8.64 -18.77 34.64
N ALA A 491 -8.08 -19.66 33.83
CA ALA A 491 -6.71 -20.16 34.00
C ALA A 491 -5.63 -19.11 33.62
N LYS A 492 -5.96 -18.15 32.73
CA LYS A 492 -5.12 -17.01 32.36
C LYS A 492 -5.17 -15.87 33.38
N SER A 493 -6.23 -15.79 34.19
CA SER A 493 -6.39 -14.71 35.17
C SER A 493 -5.20 -14.56 36.12
N GLY A 494 -4.78 -13.32 36.35
CA GLY A 494 -3.82 -12.95 37.41
C GLY A 494 -2.40 -13.49 37.21
N LEU A 495 -1.98 -13.81 35.97
CA LEU A 495 -0.63 -14.28 35.65
C LEU A 495 0.47 -13.22 35.90
N LEU A 496 0.08 -11.96 35.81
CA LEU A 496 0.93 -10.78 36.02
C LEU A 496 0.59 -10.05 37.33
N LYS A 497 -0.18 -10.68 38.23
CA LYS A 497 -0.56 -10.06 39.49
C LYS A 497 0.68 -9.63 40.28
N GLY A 498 0.76 -8.36 40.65
CA GLY A 498 1.87 -7.79 41.42
C GLY A 498 3.23 -7.86 40.74
N ASP A 499 3.27 -7.93 39.39
CA ASP A 499 4.52 -8.01 38.65
C ASP A 499 5.43 -6.78 38.87
N PRO A 500 6.69 -6.95 39.33
CA PRO A 500 7.57 -5.83 39.67
C PRO A 500 8.06 -5.04 38.46
N LEU A 501 8.12 -5.64 37.27
CA LEU A 501 8.52 -4.93 36.07
C LEU A 501 7.43 -3.94 35.66
N LEU A 502 6.17 -4.39 35.64
CA LEU A 502 5.02 -3.58 35.26
C LEU A 502 4.67 -2.51 36.31
N SER A 503 4.77 -2.83 37.60
CA SER A 503 4.61 -1.82 38.65
C SER A 503 5.71 -0.75 38.59
N GLY A 504 6.93 -1.13 38.18
CA GLY A 504 8.02 -0.20 37.87
C GLY A 504 7.69 0.75 36.72
N VAL A 505 7.06 0.25 35.64
CA VAL A 505 6.60 1.10 34.52
C VAL A 505 5.64 2.18 35.03
N LEU A 506 4.60 1.79 35.77
CA LEU A 506 3.62 2.73 36.33
C LEU A 506 4.27 3.76 37.26
N THR A 507 5.23 3.33 38.08
CA THR A 507 5.95 4.21 39.01
C THR A 507 6.78 5.25 38.26
N ASN A 508 7.55 4.82 37.25
CA ASN A 508 8.37 5.72 36.44
C ASN A 508 7.51 6.73 35.67
N MET A 509 6.45 6.26 35.02
CA MET A 509 5.51 7.14 34.31
C MET A 509 4.87 8.18 35.25
N ARG A 510 4.53 7.80 36.49
CA ARG A 510 4.00 8.74 37.48
C ARG A 510 5.04 9.77 37.91
N MET A 511 6.29 9.33 38.14
CA MET A 511 7.39 10.22 38.50
C MET A 511 7.63 11.26 37.40
N ASP A 512 7.69 10.83 36.13
CA ASP A 512 7.90 11.72 34.98
C ASP A 512 6.80 12.79 34.89
N MET A 513 5.53 12.41 35.04
CA MET A 513 4.40 13.34 34.99
C MET A 513 4.34 14.31 36.18
N SER A 514 4.84 13.89 37.34
CA SER A 514 4.96 14.77 38.52
C SER A 514 6.25 15.60 38.54
N SER A 515 7.16 15.37 37.60
CA SER A 515 8.48 16.01 37.61
C SER A 515 8.38 17.51 37.34
N SER A 516 9.30 18.26 37.96
CA SER A 516 9.47 19.67 37.65
C SER A 516 10.30 19.83 36.37
N VAL A 517 9.94 20.82 35.56
CA VAL A 517 10.71 21.26 34.40
C VAL A 517 11.17 22.69 34.63
N GLU A 518 12.47 22.90 34.61
CA GLU A 518 13.08 24.22 34.69
C GLU A 518 12.89 24.91 33.33
N THR A 519 12.01 25.91 33.33
CA THR A 519 11.76 26.75 32.16
C THR A 519 11.89 28.22 32.58
N ASN A 520 12.16 29.09 31.61
CA ASN A 520 12.10 30.54 31.79
C ASN A 520 10.64 31.07 31.86
N GLY A 521 9.64 30.19 31.74
CA GLY A 521 8.23 30.52 31.70
C GLY A 521 7.53 30.43 33.06
N LEU A 522 6.24 30.74 33.06
CA LEU A 522 5.39 30.78 34.27
C LEU A 522 5.15 29.41 34.92
N TYR A 523 5.26 28.33 34.15
CA TYR A 523 4.87 26.98 34.57
C TYR A 523 6.07 26.06 34.65
N ARG A 524 6.22 25.38 35.80
CA ARG A 524 7.29 24.41 36.06
C ARG A 524 6.78 22.99 36.32
N GLN A 525 5.47 22.81 36.49
CA GLN A 525 4.83 21.52 36.77
C GLN A 525 3.46 21.46 36.11
N LEU A 526 3.02 20.27 35.71
CA LEU A 526 1.70 20.04 35.08
C LEU A 526 0.52 20.46 35.98
N ALA A 527 0.66 20.32 37.30
CA ALA A 527 -0.36 20.75 38.26
C ALA A 527 -0.65 22.26 38.17
N ALA A 528 0.35 23.07 37.81
CA ALA A 528 0.20 24.53 37.69
C ALA A 528 -0.69 24.93 36.50
N ILE A 529 -0.80 24.07 35.48
CA ILE A 529 -1.68 24.26 34.32
C ILE A 529 -2.97 23.43 34.42
N GLY A 530 -3.29 22.92 35.61
CA GLY A 530 -4.54 22.19 35.86
C GLY A 530 -4.53 20.71 35.50
N ILE A 531 -3.36 20.10 35.26
CA ILE A 531 -3.23 18.65 35.04
C ILE A 531 -2.65 18.02 36.29
N THR A 532 -3.48 17.27 37.02
CA THR A 532 -3.13 16.70 38.33
C THR A 532 -3.33 15.20 38.36
N THR A 533 -2.63 14.49 39.23
CA THR A 533 -2.92 13.07 39.49
C THR A 533 -4.19 12.93 40.33
N THR A 534 -5.01 11.93 40.03
CA THR A 534 -6.22 11.61 40.80
C THR A 534 -5.89 11.38 42.28
N ALA A 535 -6.72 11.92 43.18
CA ALA A 535 -6.52 11.77 44.62
C ALA A 535 -6.73 10.33 45.12
N ASN A 536 -7.53 9.54 44.41
CA ASN A 536 -7.78 8.15 44.76
C ASN A 536 -6.57 7.28 44.41
N TYR A 537 -5.96 6.69 45.44
CA TYR A 537 -4.81 5.80 45.30
C TYR A 537 -5.11 4.56 44.43
N LEU A 538 -6.37 4.10 44.41
CA LEU A 538 -6.81 2.96 43.62
C LEU A 538 -6.83 3.24 42.11
N ASP A 539 -6.83 4.51 41.71
CA ASP A 539 -6.81 4.91 40.29
C ASP A 539 -5.41 4.79 39.68
N GLY A 540 -4.41 4.36 40.46
CA GLY A 540 -3.14 3.88 39.94
C GLY A 540 -2.29 4.96 39.26
N GLY A 541 -2.55 6.24 39.53
CA GLY A 541 -1.79 7.36 38.98
C GLY A 541 -2.37 7.98 37.72
N LYS A 542 -3.67 7.77 37.43
CA LYS A 542 -4.38 8.49 36.37
C LYS A 542 -4.31 10.01 36.59
N LEU A 543 -4.41 10.75 35.49
CA LEU A 543 -4.43 12.20 35.44
C LEU A 543 -5.86 12.71 35.27
N GLU A 544 -6.13 13.86 35.86
CA GLU A 544 -7.37 14.64 35.74
C GLU A 544 -7.03 16.02 35.19
N ILE A 545 -7.90 16.55 34.32
CA ILE A 545 -7.71 17.86 33.68
C ILE A 545 -8.76 18.83 34.22
N ASN A 546 -8.30 19.97 34.73
CA ASN A 546 -9.10 21.17 34.86
C ASN A 546 -9.03 21.96 33.55
N GLU A 547 -10.03 21.79 32.67
CA GLU A 547 -10.03 22.37 31.33
C GLU A 547 -9.96 23.90 31.34
N THR A 548 -10.61 24.55 32.30
CA THR A 548 -10.58 26.01 32.44
C THR A 548 -9.17 26.51 32.73
N LYS A 549 -8.48 25.93 33.72
CA LYS A 549 -7.09 26.32 34.07
C LYS A 549 -6.12 26.01 32.93
N LEU A 550 -6.29 24.89 32.25
CA LEU A 550 -5.44 24.51 31.12
C LEU A 550 -5.60 25.48 29.96
N LYS A 551 -6.85 25.82 29.61
CA LYS A 551 -7.15 26.80 28.57
C LYS A 551 -6.58 28.18 28.90
N GLU A 552 -6.79 28.67 30.12
CA GLU A 552 -6.19 29.93 30.60
C GLU A 552 -4.66 29.92 30.49
N ALA A 553 -4.02 28.78 30.82
CA ALA A 553 -2.57 28.65 30.72
C ALA A 553 -2.07 28.71 29.27
N ILE A 554 -2.76 28.02 28.36
CA ILE A 554 -2.46 28.01 26.91
C ILE A 554 -2.62 29.42 26.31
N GLU A 555 -3.68 30.13 26.69
CA GLU A 555 -3.96 31.47 26.18
C GLU A 555 -2.95 32.51 26.70
N LYS A 556 -2.55 32.40 27.98
CA LYS A 556 -1.66 33.36 28.63
C LYS A 556 -0.20 33.22 28.21
N ASP A 557 0.30 31.98 28.14
CA ASP A 557 1.71 31.71 27.83
C ASP A 557 1.86 30.34 27.13
N PRO A 558 1.57 30.26 25.82
CA PRO A 558 1.63 29.01 25.08
C PRO A 558 3.05 28.46 24.98
N GLU A 559 4.07 29.31 25.05
CA GLU A 559 5.48 28.90 25.04
C GLU A 559 5.88 28.23 26.36
N ALA A 560 5.42 28.73 27.51
CA ALA A 560 5.61 28.06 28.78
C ALA A 560 4.91 26.69 28.82
N VAL A 561 3.70 26.59 28.27
CA VAL A 561 3.00 25.28 28.14
C VAL A 561 3.78 24.34 27.24
N GLU A 562 4.23 24.79 26.06
CA GLU A 562 5.07 23.99 25.18
C GLU A 562 6.33 23.49 25.88
N ASN A 563 7.06 24.38 26.55
CA ASN A 563 8.32 24.03 27.22
C ASN A 563 8.11 23.04 28.37
N LEU A 564 6.97 23.12 29.07
CA LEU A 564 6.63 22.15 30.11
C LEU A 564 6.46 20.74 29.55
N PHE A 565 5.80 20.59 28.39
CA PHE A 565 5.63 19.29 27.74
C PHE A 565 6.88 18.85 26.98
N ARG A 566 7.53 19.77 26.27
CA ARG A 566 8.50 19.52 25.21
C ARG A 566 9.75 20.40 25.30
N GLY A 567 10.15 20.82 26.49
CA GLY A 567 11.44 21.48 26.68
C GLY A 567 12.56 20.62 26.11
N THR A 568 13.40 21.20 25.26
CA THR A 568 14.52 20.52 24.58
C THR A 568 15.88 20.87 25.21
N GLY A 569 15.88 21.27 26.49
CA GLY A 569 17.13 21.57 27.19
C GLY A 569 18.07 20.38 27.23
N THR A 570 19.37 20.66 27.37
CA THR A 570 20.40 19.63 27.42
C THR A 570 20.48 18.95 28.78
N ASN A 571 20.07 19.66 29.84
CA ASN A 571 20.03 19.14 31.20
C ASN A 571 18.70 18.44 31.46
N ASP A 572 18.70 17.37 32.27
CA ASP A 572 17.46 16.63 32.57
C ASP A 572 16.38 17.51 33.24
N SER A 573 16.79 18.49 34.05
CA SER A 573 15.86 19.44 34.68
C SER A 573 15.13 20.33 33.66
N GLU A 574 15.73 20.61 32.51
CA GLU A 574 15.18 21.47 31.45
C GLU A 574 14.38 20.69 30.40
N ARG A 575 14.40 19.34 30.46
CA ARG A 575 13.67 18.49 29.53
C ARG A 575 12.19 18.42 29.90
N GLY A 576 11.34 18.63 28.91
CA GLY A 576 9.89 18.55 29.08
C GLY A 576 9.41 17.15 29.45
N VAL A 577 8.22 17.07 30.07
CA VAL A 577 7.67 15.80 30.59
C VAL A 577 7.52 14.71 29.51
N ILE A 578 7.23 15.07 28.26
CA ILE A 578 7.09 14.12 27.14
C ILE A 578 8.43 13.49 26.77
N HIS A 579 9.54 14.23 26.88
CA HIS A 579 10.87 13.67 26.63
C HIS A 579 11.24 12.64 27.71
N LYS A 580 11.01 12.95 28.98
CA LYS A 580 11.25 12.06 30.11
C LYS A 580 10.40 10.79 30.01
N LEU A 581 9.10 10.98 29.81
CA LEU A 581 8.14 9.90 29.66
C LEU A 581 8.47 8.99 28.46
N TYR A 582 8.89 9.56 27.33
CA TYR A 582 9.31 8.80 26.17
C TYR A 582 10.53 7.91 26.48
N ASP A 583 11.49 8.40 27.23
CA ASP A 583 12.69 7.64 27.59
C ASP A 583 12.35 6.50 28.57
N SER A 584 11.54 6.79 29.60
CA SER A 584 11.04 5.80 30.56
C SER A 584 10.21 4.70 29.88
N VAL A 585 9.33 5.06 28.94
CA VAL A 585 8.53 4.11 28.15
C VAL A 585 9.44 3.24 27.28
N ASN A 586 10.45 3.82 26.60
CA ASN A 586 11.40 3.02 25.82
C ASN A 586 12.23 2.07 26.69
N GLN A 587 12.69 2.52 27.86
CA GLN A 587 13.41 1.66 28.78
C GLN A 587 12.53 0.50 29.26
N SER A 588 11.24 0.78 29.50
CA SER A 588 10.24 -0.23 29.88
C SER A 588 10.00 -1.25 28.77
N ILE A 589 9.85 -0.78 27.53
CA ILE A 589 9.74 -1.61 26.32
C ILE A 589 10.95 -2.56 26.22
N THR A 590 12.18 -2.04 26.36
CA THR A 590 13.39 -2.87 26.32
C THR A 590 13.39 -3.94 27.39
N LYS A 591 13.08 -3.57 28.65
CA LYS A 591 13.03 -4.54 29.76
C LYS A 591 11.96 -5.62 29.56
N ILE A 592 10.81 -5.27 28.99
CA ILE A 592 9.75 -6.23 28.67
C ILE A 592 10.21 -7.15 27.51
N GLN A 593 10.91 -6.62 26.51
CA GLN A 593 11.49 -7.42 25.42
C GLN A 593 12.58 -8.38 25.93
N ASP A 594 13.41 -7.98 26.89
CA ASP A 594 14.39 -8.89 27.51
C ASP A 594 13.70 -10.05 28.26
N ARG A 595 12.51 -9.79 28.82
CA ARG A 595 11.71 -10.79 29.54
C ARG A 595 10.93 -11.71 28.61
N ALA A 596 10.23 -11.18 27.60
CA ALA A 596 9.22 -11.89 26.80
C ALA A 596 9.46 -11.88 25.27
N GLY A 597 10.48 -11.15 24.80
CA GLY A 597 10.78 -10.96 23.39
C GLY A 597 9.73 -10.13 22.65
N ARG A 598 10.02 -9.83 21.38
CA ARG A 598 9.06 -9.27 20.41
C ARG A 598 8.49 -10.37 19.51
N ALA A 599 7.53 -10.03 18.66
CA ALA A 599 6.90 -10.99 17.73
C ALA A 599 7.92 -11.75 16.85
N THR A 600 9.02 -11.09 16.46
CA THR A 600 10.08 -11.67 15.63
C THR A 600 11.23 -12.31 16.41
N SER A 601 11.15 -12.36 17.76
CA SER A 601 12.21 -12.93 18.59
C SER A 601 12.19 -14.46 18.57
N THR A 602 13.38 -15.07 18.55
CA THR A 602 13.53 -16.51 18.81
C THR A 602 13.60 -16.79 20.31
N ASN A 603 13.15 -17.96 20.75
CA ASN A 603 13.04 -18.29 22.19
C ASN A 603 14.37 -18.19 22.95
N GLN A 604 15.52 -18.36 22.29
CA GLN A 604 16.83 -18.25 22.95
C GLN A 604 17.16 -16.80 23.40
N GLN A 605 16.54 -15.80 22.77
CA GLN A 605 16.92 -14.39 22.92
C GLN A 605 16.42 -13.75 24.22
N PHE A 606 15.37 -14.29 24.86
CA PHE A 606 14.72 -13.66 26.02
C PHE A 606 14.47 -14.64 27.16
N ALA A 607 14.23 -14.12 28.38
CA ALA A 607 14.21 -14.92 29.61
C ALA A 607 13.13 -16.01 29.61
N LEU A 608 11.86 -15.66 29.34
CA LEU A 608 10.76 -16.64 29.29
C LEU A 608 10.95 -17.66 28.16
N GLY A 609 11.58 -17.27 27.05
CA GLY A 609 11.84 -18.17 25.93
C GLY A 609 12.87 -19.24 26.28
N ARG A 610 13.92 -18.88 27.05
CA ARG A 610 14.88 -19.85 27.59
C ARG A 610 14.23 -20.80 28.60
N GLU A 611 13.28 -20.30 29.40
CA GLU A 611 12.50 -21.13 30.32
C GLU A 611 11.62 -22.12 29.56
N LEU A 612 10.92 -21.67 28.51
CA LEU A 612 10.14 -22.53 27.61
C LEU A 612 11.00 -23.63 26.99
N ILE A 613 12.20 -23.29 26.48
CA ILE A 613 13.15 -24.29 25.93
C ILE A 613 13.54 -25.32 26.99
N SER A 614 13.75 -24.91 28.24
CA SER A 614 14.07 -25.84 29.33
C SER A 614 12.90 -26.77 29.65
N VAL A 615 11.67 -26.27 29.67
CA VAL A 615 10.47 -27.07 29.91
C VAL A 615 10.23 -28.05 28.76
N ASP A 616 10.39 -27.62 27.51
CA ASP A 616 10.31 -28.49 26.33
C ASP A 616 11.29 -29.66 26.40
N LYS A 617 12.56 -29.39 26.72
CA LYS A 617 13.56 -30.46 26.88
C LYS A 617 13.20 -31.46 27.98
N ASN A 618 12.59 -30.97 29.07
CA ASN A 618 12.14 -31.81 30.17
C ASN A 618 10.93 -32.67 29.75
N ILE A 619 10.00 -32.09 28.98
CA ILE A 619 8.86 -32.78 28.35
C ILE A 619 9.39 -33.90 27.45
N ASP A 620 10.26 -33.60 26.49
CA ASP A 620 10.81 -34.58 25.53
C ASP A 620 11.50 -35.76 26.25
N SER A 621 12.30 -35.44 27.27
CA SER A 621 13.00 -36.43 28.09
C SER A 621 12.04 -37.30 28.91
N PHE A 622 10.91 -36.75 29.34
CA PHE A 622 9.90 -37.49 30.09
C PHE A 622 9.02 -38.34 29.16
N GLU A 623 8.61 -37.83 28.00
CA GLU A 623 7.89 -38.58 26.98
C GLU A 623 8.68 -39.80 26.51
N THR A 624 9.99 -39.63 26.28
CA THR A 624 10.89 -40.75 25.95
C THR A 624 10.89 -41.81 27.06
N ARG A 625 10.91 -41.39 28.33
CA ARG A 625 10.84 -42.33 29.48
C ARG A 625 9.49 -43.02 29.59
N LEU A 626 8.40 -42.32 29.32
CA LEU A 626 7.06 -42.91 29.30
C LEU A 626 6.94 -43.97 28.22
N LYS A 627 7.43 -43.67 27.01
CA LYS A 627 7.44 -44.64 25.91
C LYS A 627 8.22 -45.91 26.26
N MET A 628 9.40 -45.78 26.88
CA MET A 628 10.15 -46.95 27.36
C MET A 628 9.40 -47.75 28.43
N GLN A 629 8.65 -47.09 29.32
CA GLN A 629 7.83 -47.77 30.31
C GLN A 629 6.65 -48.49 29.69
N GLU A 630 5.96 -47.86 28.73
CA GLU A 630 4.87 -48.43 27.96
C GLU A 630 5.34 -49.67 27.19
N ASP A 631 6.45 -49.57 26.46
CA ASP A 631 7.06 -50.69 25.74
C ASP A 631 7.42 -51.85 26.69
N ARG A 632 7.90 -51.55 27.90
CA ARG A 632 8.20 -52.56 28.91
C ARG A 632 6.94 -53.25 29.42
N LEU A 633 5.87 -52.50 29.69
CA LEU A 633 4.57 -53.05 30.09
C LEU A 633 4.02 -53.97 28.99
N TRP A 634 4.04 -53.51 27.74
CA TRP A 634 3.64 -54.32 26.58
C TRP A 634 4.44 -55.62 26.46
N ARG A 635 5.75 -55.59 26.68
CA ARG A 635 6.58 -56.82 26.68
C ARG A 635 6.21 -57.77 27.82
N GLN A 636 5.92 -57.23 29.01
CA GLN A 636 5.52 -58.04 30.17
C GLN A 636 4.17 -58.70 29.95
N PHE A 637 3.18 -57.97 29.41
CA PHE A 637 1.87 -58.53 29.09
C PHE A 637 1.94 -59.55 27.96
N ALA A 638 2.69 -59.28 26.88
CA ALA A 638 2.86 -60.25 25.79
C ALA A 638 3.54 -61.55 26.27
N ALA A 639 4.51 -61.44 27.20
CA ALA A 639 5.14 -62.61 27.81
C ALA A 639 4.16 -63.40 28.71
N MET A 640 3.32 -62.70 29.45
CA MET A 640 2.27 -63.28 30.29
C MET A 640 1.21 -63.99 29.43
N GLU A 641 0.73 -63.37 28.36
CA GLU A 641 -0.22 -64.01 27.44
C GLU A 641 0.36 -65.27 26.81
N LYS A 642 1.63 -65.22 26.38
CA LYS A 642 2.31 -66.41 25.84
C LYS A 642 2.44 -67.52 26.89
N ALA A 643 2.65 -67.17 28.16
CA ALA A 643 2.66 -68.14 29.25
C ALA A 643 1.26 -68.73 29.52
N ILE A 644 0.21 -67.90 29.47
CA ILE A 644 -1.20 -68.35 29.61
C ILE A 644 -1.60 -69.24 28.43
N GLN A 645 -1.24 -68.88 27.19
CA GLN A 645 -1.47 -69.74 26.02
C GLN A 645 -0.84 -71.12 26.21
N ARG A 646 0.44 -71.17 26.60
CA ARG A 646 1.12 -72.43 26.89
C ARG A 646 0.47 -73.23 28.02
N ALA A 647 0.00 -72.56 29.07
CA ALA A 647 -0.69 -73.19 30.17
C ALA A 647 -2.07 -73.75 29.74
N ASN A 648 -2.81 -73.02 28.91
CA ASN A 648 -4.07 -73.45 28.33
C ASN A 648 -3.84 -74.64 27.38
N ASP A 649 -2.82 -74.61 26.53
CA ASP A 649 -2.42 -75.71 25.64
C ASP A 649 -2.04 -76.96 26.46
N GLN A 650 -1.29 -76.80 27.55
CA GLN A 650 -0.95 -77.90 28.48
C GLN A 650 -2.19 -78.45 29.20
N SER A 651 -3.11 -77.59 29.62
CA SER A 651 -4.37 -78.00 30.24
C SER A 651 -5.27 -78.76 29.25
N LEU A 652 -5.33 -78.33 27.99
CA LEU A 652 -6.03 -79.03 26.92
C LEU A 652 -5.40 -80.39 26.61
N TYR A 653 -4.07 -80.46 26.60
CA TYR A 653 -3.33 -81.72 26.45
C TYR A 653 -3.64 -82.69 27.60
N LEU A 654 -3.62 -82.21 28.85
CA LEU A 654 -4.01 -82.99 30.04
C LEU A 654 -5.48 -83.43 29.97
N MET A 655 -6.40 -82.54 29.58
CA MET A 655 -7.82 -82.88 29.43
C MET A 655 -8.06 -83.93 28.34
N GLN A 656 -7.32 -83.90 27.22
CA GLN A 656 -7.39 -84.95 26.20
C GLN A 656 -6.82 -86.28 26.69
N GLN A 657 -5.82 -86.25 27.57
CA GLN A 657 -5.22 -87.44 28.17
C GLN A 657 -6.11 -88.07 29.27
N PHE A 658 -6.92 -87.27 29.97
CA PHE A 658 -7.83 -87.72 31.03
C PHE A 658 -9.30 -87.89 30.59
N GLY A 659 -9.71 -87.30 29.46
CA GLY A 659 -11.07 -87.38 28.91
C GLY A 659 -11.27 -88.40 27.79
N GLY A 660 -10.22 -89.15 27.43
CA GLY A 660 -10.24 -90.21 26.42
C GLY A 660 -10.33 -91.63 26.98
N MET A 661 -10.85 -91.82 28.20
CA MET A 661 -11.18 -93.13 28.78
C MET A 661 -12.68 -93.37 28.84
#